data_AF-A0A953AQ45-F1
#
_entry.id   AF-A0A953AQ45-F1
#
_cell.length_a   1.000
_cell.length_b   1.000
_cell.length_c   1.000
_cell.angle_alpha   90.00
_cell.angle_beta   90.00
_cell.angle_gamma   90.00
#
_symmetry.space_group_name_H-M   'P 1'
#
loop_
_entity.id
_entity.type
_entity.pdbx_description
1 polymer ?
#
loop_
_entity_poly.entity_id
_entity_poly.type
_entity_poly.pdbx_seq_one_letter_code
_entity_poly.pdbx_strand_id
1 'polypeptide(L)'
;MLRRVGVAAALLAAVVGCADRERPSSADARLMFRGEHDFRRVAVNATRELKVSLMNVGRSRLNVLEIWVEDRHGAYRAWFDHPGPHDLMPGSTCDAVIRFSPKSPGSFPGTLVVRSDSIEEPLFRVDLSGLGLDAKARIAESHLDFGRIELGSTKTKRISLENPSELPVTVTPHLVGADKDEFAIDPLVLRPFEKRTVEVAFAPTRIGVKQAALAITPCEGCVDEVVTLAAEGLDRAVVAIPDMLDFGQVPIDRDAKLAVKLRNISTEPQDVTGFSLAPDTDPSFVHLEGTTPFTLDGGEERSFVFRFSPGHMGQALGSAVWTIGSKRNPTLTVPMAGYGGAPELCISPDDWTFPEVPVGAKVQVTVTVRNCGTSNAAPLTITDLVKGPNAKGIEGDDQFSLSGVQLPVTLAAGEELTFRIFYEPTRAGEHGASVGVRTNGFQASVARVDVQGSAREHLPCRLAITPEAVDFGTVVPGGEAVLGVKVNNVGTDVCPVKNIRLADDAGEVFDMPGGEIDGVIVEPGYWFSFMVRFMPPESGGTFAGALQIEQSDPGNPVILVPLSGNAQPSCITAKPRWLDFGITRPGCGADTLTTVIENVCSTPVELSGVTIGPGTTDGEFVLAAFAPMPLVLQPKETTPISVSYLGSVAGMNLSPLFVDASGLDRPYLVPLIGESSQNGEVTDTFVQQDGSKVDVLFVVDNTASMVEEHPKLVQAIPAFINAARARNVDLHVAVTTTGIEPASNACPGGAMGGEAGRFFPVDHSNPRVLTLDTPDVTRVLQRNVAVGQCAFVEQGFEALQRALSPPLVDHPDDARTAAPDDGNAGFLRASAGLAVIFVGDEDDHSPGEVSDYVSWLRGLKGRSQPSRSVIYAIAPDGQSCGTAGGDGTRYAEAAAKTGGEVLSICAGDYGPMLASLAGKAFSPQRTFALSSVPQPGTLQVFVDGVEQGGGWGYDGAHNQIVFDADPPAGAQIEARYQKTCD
;
A
#
# COMPACT_ATOMS: atom_id res chain seq x y z
N MET A 1 1.41 -87.08 -3.43
CA MET A 1 0.88 -88.06 -2.46
C MET A 1 0.08 -89.07 -3.27
N LEU A 2 0.67 -90.25 -3.51
CA LEU A 2 0.27 -91.52 -2.88
C LEU A 2 -1.17 -91.91 -3.24
N ARG A 3 -1.49 -93.11 -3.70
CA ARG A 3 -0.80 -94.38 -4.03
C ARG A 3 -1.99 -95.21 -4.57
N ARG A 4 -1.81 -95.98 -5.65
CA ARG A 4 -1.73 -97.45 -5.65
C ARG A 4 -2.79 -98.12 -4.74
N VAL A 5 -3.48 -99.17 -5.15
CA VAL A 5 -2.98 -100.54 -5.38
C VAL A 5 -4.23 -101.31 -5.83
N GLY A 6 -4.24 -102.00 -6.97
CA GLY A 6 -3.82 -103.40 -7.09
C GLY A 6 -5.06 -104.31 -7.00
N VAL A 7 -5.13 -105.54 -7.51
CA VAL A 7 -4.14 -106.59 -7.73
C VAL A 7 -4.94 -107.68 -8.48
N ALA A 8 -4.54 -108.05 -9.69
CA ALA A 8 -3.83 -109.30 -10.03
C ALA A 8 -4.78 -110.40 -10.54
N ALA A 9 -4.49 -110.92 -11.75
CA ALA A 9 -3.87 -112.23 -11.97
C ALA A 9 -4.97 -113.26 -12.30
N ALA A 10 -4.83 -114.23 -13.19
CA ALA A 10 -3.67 -114.75 -13.92
C ALA A 10 -4.19 -115.90 -14.80
N LEU A 11 -3.46 -116.19 -15.89
CA LEU A 11 -3.19 -117.56 -16.42
C LEU A 11 -4.40 -118.39 -16.93
N LEU A 12 -4.31 -119.30 -17.90
CA LEU A 12 -3.31 -119.79 -18.85
C LEU A 12 -4.05 -120.75 -19.82
N ALA A 13 -3.46 -120.99 -20.99
CA ALA A 13 -3.45 -122.26 -21.74
C ALA A 13 -4.79 -122.97 -22.12
N ALA A 14 -5.13 -122.84 -23.40
CA ALA A 14 -4.98 -123.86 -24.44
C ALA A 14 -5.57 -125.29 -24.29
N VAL A 15 -6.12 -125.74 -25.44
CA VAL A 15 -6.21 -127.13 -25.97
C VAL A 15 -7.59 -127.85 -25.86
N VAL A 16 -8.25 -127.90 -27.04
CA VAL A 16 -8.92 -129.04 -27.73
C VAL A 16 -10.02 -129.83 -27.02
N GLY A 17 -11.15 -130.00 -27.72
CA GLY A 17 -11.92 -131.26 -27.67
C GLY A 17 -13.44 -131.11 -27.82
N CYS A 18 -13.91 -131.21 -29.07
CA CYS A 18 -15.20 -131.72 -29.56
C CYS A 18 -16.43 -131.76 -28.63
N ALA A 19 -17.54 -131.15 -29.07
CA ALA A 19 -18.66 -131.91 -29.62
C ALA A 19 -19.79 -130.96 -30.08
N ASP A 20 -20.25 -131.22 -31.31
CA ASP A 20 -21.50 -130.73 -31.87
C ASP A 20 -22.66 -130.78 -30.89
N ARG A 21 -23.44 -129.70 -30.87
CA ARG A 21 -24.90 -129.84 -30.83
C ARG A 21 -25.52 -128.69 -31.62
N GLU A 22 -26.03 -129.07 -32.77
CA GLU A 22 -26.85 -128.26 -33.67
C GLU A 22 -27.97 -127.53 -32.91
N ARG A 23 -28.21 -126.30 -33.40
CA ARG A 23 -29.27 -125.38 -32.98
C ARG A 23 -30.66 -126.03 -33.11
N PRO A 24 -31.66 -125.41 -32.49
CA PRO A 24 -32.86 -125.11 -33.24
C PRO A 24 -33.00 -123.59 -33.33
N SER A 25 -32.50 -123.03 -34.43
CA SER A 25 -32.86 -121.71 -34.89
C SER A 25 -34.34 -121.76 -35.29
N SER A 26 -35.17 -120.96 -34.64
CA SER A 26 -36.62 -121.07 -34.79
C SER A 26 -37.07 -120.40 -36.10
N ALA A 27 -37.84 -121.13 -36.90
CA ALA A 27 -38.24 -120.71 -38.24
C ALA A 27 -39.50 -119.81 -38.25
N ASP A 28 -40.05 -119.43 -37.09
CA ASP A 28 -41.30 -118.65 -36.98
C ASP A 28 -41.23 -117.68 -35.78
N ALA A 29 -40.27 -116.75 -35.82
CA ALA A 29 -40.05 -115.71 -34.81
C ALA A 29 -39.98 -114.32 -35.48
N ARG A 30 -40.91 -113.42 -35.12
CA ARG A 30 -41.11 -112.12 -35.77
C ARG A 30 -41.37 -111.02 -34.75
N LEU A 31 -40.72 -109.88 -34.94
CA LEU A 31 -40.89 -108.70 -34.10
C LEU A 31 -41.98 -107.77 -34.65
N MET A 32 -42.69 -107.12 -33.74
CA MET A 32 -43.61 -106.02 -34.04
C MET A 32 -43.24 -104.82 -33.17
N PHE A 33 -43.12 -103.65 -33.79
CA PHE A 33 -42.94 -102.37 -33.11
C PHE A 33 -44.28 -101.81 -32.62
N ARG A 34 -44.32 -101.36 -31.37
CA ARG A 34 -45.44 -100.61 -30.81
C ARG A 34 -44.93 -99.33 -30.15
N GLY A 35 -45.32 -98.18 -30.69
CA GLY A 35 -44.92 -96.88 -30.17
C GLY A 35 -44.99 -95.78 -31.23
N GLU A 36 -44.80 -94.52 -30.81
CA GLU A 36 -44.55 -93.42 -31.74
C GLU A 36 -43.13 -93.57 -32.32
N HIS A 37 -43.00 -93.33 -33.62
CA HIS A 37 -41.70 -93.28 -34.33
C HIS A 37 -41.43 -91.90 -34.95
N ASP A 38 -42.40 -90.98 -34.85
CA ASP A 38 -42.25 -89.57 -35.21
C ASP A 38 -42.00 -88.70 -33.97
N PHE A 39 -40.78 -88.19 -33.85
CA PHE A 39 -40.35 -87.26 -32.81
C PHE A 39 -40.90 -85.86 -33.01
N ARG A 40 -41.62 -85.62 -34.11
CA ARG A 40 -42.22 -84.33 -34.49
C ARG A 40 -41.17 -83.22 -34.48
N ARG A 41 -41.60 -82.00 -34.18
CA ARG A 41 -40.76 -80.80 -34.08
C ARG A 41 -40.04 -80.77 -32.72
N VAL A 42 -38.72 -80.66 -32.74
CA VAL A 42 -37.88 -80.45 -31.55
C VAL A 42 -36.94 -79.28 -31.83
N ALA A 43 -36.81 -78.36 -30.89
CA ALA A 43 -35.88 -77.24 -31.04
C ALA A 43 -34.43 -77.75 -31.16
N VAL A 44 -33.59 -77.09 -31.96
CA VAL A 44 -32.16 -77.38 -32.01
C VAL A 44 -31.56 -77.30 -30.59
N ASN A 45 -30.75 -78.28 -30.23
CA ASN A 45 -30.17 -78.50 -28.88
C ASN A 45 -31.12 -78.96 -27.77
N ALA A 46 -32.44 -78.94 -27.98
CA ALA A 46 -33.37 -79.62 -27.09
C ALA A 46 -33.39 -81.13 -27.38
N THR A 47 -33.98 -81.90 -26.46
CA THR A 47 -34.09 -83.36 -26.62
C THR A 47 -35.54 -83.80 -26.43
N ARG A 48 -35.94 -84.84 -27.17
CA ARG A 48 -37.21 -85.52 -26.97
C ARG A 48 -36.98 -87.01 -26.93
N GLU A 49 -37.57 -87.67 -25.94
CA GLU A 49 -37.50 -89.12 -25.78
C GLU A 49 -38.87 -89.75 -26.07
N LEU A 50 -38.85 -90.89 -26.74
CA LEU A 50 -40.01 -91.75 -26.93
C LEU A 50 -39.68 -93.13 -26.37
N LYS A 51 -40.60 -93.69 -25.59
CA LYS A 51 -40.55 -95.09 -25.16
C LYS A 51 -41.30 -95.94 -26.16
N VAL A 52 -40.72 -97.06 -26.56
CA VAL A 52 -41.25 -97.97 -27.57
C VAL A 52 -41.18 -99.41 -27.06
N SER A 53 -42.14 -100.24 -27.45
CA SER A 53 -42.20 -101.65 -27.05
C SER A 53 -41.99 -102.55 -28.28
N LEU A 54 -41.08 -103.51 -28.15
CA LEU A 54 -40.83 -104.56 -29.12
C LEU A 54 -41.55 -105.83 -28.69
N MET A 55 -42.52 -106.29 -29.48
CA MET A 55 -43.33 -107.47 -29.18
C MET A 55 -42.95 -108.63 -30.09
N ASN A 56 -42.76 -109.82 -29.52
CA ASN A 56 -42.66 -111.03 -30.33
C ASN A 56 -44.07 -111.51 -30.73
N VAL A 57 -44.39 -111.45 -32.02
CA VAL A 57 -45.67 -111.90 -32.60
C VAL A 57 -45.56 -113.24 -33.32
N GLY A 58 -44.35 -113.81 -33.39
CA GLY A 58 -44.13 -115.16 -33.89
C GLY A 58 -44.52 -116.24 -32.87
N ARG A 59 -44.46 -117.50 -33.30
CA ARG A 59 -44.82 -118.65 -32.47
C ARG A 59 -43.66 -119.22 -31.66
N SER A 60 -42.44 -118.74 -31.89
CA SER A 60 -41.23 -119.22 -31.23
C SER A 60 -40.57 -118.13 -30.39
N ARG A 61 -39.76 -118.53 -29.39
CA ARG A 61 -38.92 -117.60 -28.60
C ARG A 61 -37.98 -116.83 -29.54
N LEU A 62 -37.81 -115.54 -29.23
CA LEU A 62 -36.92 -114.63 -29.93
C LEU A 62 -36.01 -113.93 -28.92
N ASN A 63 -34.70 -113.96 -29.12
CA ASN A 63 -33.75 -113.17 -28.34
C ASN A 63 -33.39 -111.90 -29.12
N VAL A 64 -33.63 -110.74 -28.50
CA VAL A 64 -33.14 -109.47 -29.05
C VAL A 64 -31.71 -109.26 -28.59
N LEU A 65 -30.78 -109.29 -29.54
CA LEU A 65 -29.35 -109.24 -29.29
C LEU A 65 -28.86 -107.80 -29.11
N GLU A 66 -29.38 -106.87 -29.91
CA GLU A 66 -28.86 -105.51 -29.99
C GLU A 66 -29.88 -104.53 -30.57
N ILE A 67 -29.82 -103.28 -30.13
CA ILE A 67 -30.58 -102.16 -30.68
C ILE A 67 -29.65 -100.98 -30.94
N TRP A 68 -29.76 -100.37 -32.11
CA TRP A 68 -29.07 -99.13 -32.45
C TRP A 68 -29.89 -98.33 -33.43
N VAL A 69 -29.44 -97.11 -33.72
CA VAL A 69 -30.03 -96.29 -34.77
C VAL A 69 -28.99 -96.08 -35.86
N GLU A 70 -29.40 -96.32 -37.11
CA GLU A 70 -28.67 -95.91 -38.29
C GLU A 70 -29.17 -94.53 -38.69
N ASP A 71 -28.41 -93.49 -38.37
CA ASP A 71 -28.65 -92.15 -38.83
C ASP A 71 -27.37 -91.49 -39.33
N ARG A 72 -27.48 -90.66 -40.38
CA ARG A 72 -26.30 -90.00 -40.97
C ARG A 72 -25.82 -88.80 -40.15
N HIS A 73 -26.66 -88.32 -39.23
CA HIS A 73 -26.45 -87.07 -38.51
C HIS A 73 -26.14 -87.28 -37.01
N GLY A 74 -26.23 -88.50 -36.48
CA GLY A 74 -26.01 -88.79 -35.06
C GLY A 74 -27.00 -88.11 -34.10
N ALA A 75 -28.18 -87.73 -34.60
CA ALA A 75 -29.24 -87.06 -33.85
C ALA A 75 -30.06 -88.02 -32.99
N TYR A 76 -30.03 -89.32 -33.28
CA TYR A 76 -30.76 -90.34 -32.54
C TYR A 76 -29.85 -91.22 -31.68
N ARG A 77 -30.37 -91.68 -30.54
CA ARG A 77 -29.79 -92.76 -29.75
C ARG A 77 -30.88 -93.68 -29.23
N ALA A 78 -30.65 -94.98 -29.25
CA ALA A 78 -31.57 -95.98 -28.69
C ALA A 78 -30.86 -96.86 -27.67
N TRP A 79 -31.57 -97.25 -26.63
CA TRP A 79 -31.12 -98.21 -25.62
C TRP A 79 -32.31 -98.91 -24.97
N PHE A 80 -32.10 -100.10 -24.40
CA PHE A 80 -33.12 -100.76 -23.60
C PHE A 80 -33.26 -100.08 -22.24
N ASP A 81 -34.47 -100.02 -21.71
CA ASP A 81 -34.72 -99.42 -20.40
C ASP A 81 -34.31 -100.33 -19.22
N HIS A 82 -33.92 -101.57 -19.49
CA HIS A 82 -33.35 -102.51 -18.52
C HIS A 82 -32.17 -103.32 -19.12
N PRO A 83 -31.23 -103.84 -18.31
CA PRO A 83 -30.18 -104.75 -18.79
C PRO A 83 -30.74 -106.13 -19.19
N GLY A 84 -30.12 -106.79 -20.17
CA GLY A 84 -30.55 -108.09 -20.73
C GLY A 84 -30.46 -109.28 -19.76
N PRO A 85 -30.92 -110.49 -20.17
CA PRO A 85 -31.26 -110.90 -21.53
C PRO A 85 -32.65 -110.43 -22.01
N HIS A 86 -32.75 -110.02 -23.28
CA HIS A 86 -33.99 -109.56 -23.90
C HIS A 86 -34.71 -110.71 -24.61
N ASP A 87 -35.05 -111.74 -23.83
CA ASP A 87 -35.76 -112.93 -24.29
C ASP A 87 -37.26 -112.71 -24.35
N LEU A 88 -37.82 -112.76 -25.56
CA LEU A 88 -39.24 -112.57 -25.81
C LEU A 88 -39.90 -113.91 -26.12
N MET A 89 -40.71 -114.41 -25.19
CA MET A 89 -41.68 -115.45 -25.50
C MET A 89 -42.73 -114.91 -26.47
N PRO A 90 -43.43 -115.78 -27.23
CA PRO A 90 -44.58 -115.38 -28.03
C PRO A 90 -45.57 -114.55 -27.20
N GLY A 91 -45.87 -113.34 -27.65
CA GLY A 91 -46.77 -112.39 -26.97
C GLY A 91 -46.12 -111.48 -25.93
N SER A 92 -44.87 -111.71 -25.52
CA SER A 92 -44.15 -110.84 -24.58
C SER A 92 -43.56 -109.61 -25.27
N THR A 93 -43.33 -108.56 -24.49
CA THR A 93 -42.73 -107.28 -24.93
C THR A 93 -41.45 -106.95 -24.17
N CYS A 94 -40.57 -106.18 -24.79
CA CYS A 94 -39.44 -105.52 -24.14
C CYS A 94 -39.40 -104.05 -24.59
N ASP A 95 -39.12 -103.15 -23.67
CA ASP A 95 -39.17 -101.72 -23.91
C ASP A 95 -37.78 -101.13 -24.21
N ALA A 96 -37.76 -100.14 -25.09
CA ALA A 96 -36.59 -99.36 -25.43
C ALA A 96 -36.92 -97.86 -25.40
N VAL A 97 -35.91 -97.05 -25.09
CA VAL A 97 -36.00 -95.60 -25.16
C VAL A 97 -35.21 -95.15 -26.38
N ILE A 98 -35.82 -94.28 -27.17
CA ILE A 98 -35.17 -93.61 -28.28
C ILE A 98 -35.19 -92.12 -27.98
N ARG A 99 -34.02 -91.48 -27.99
CA ARG A 99 -33.83 -90.03 -27.82
C ARG A 99 -33.49 -89.40 -29.16
N PHE A 100 -34.17 -88.31 -29.48
CA PHE A 100 -33.84 -87.40 -30.57
C PHE A 100 -33.26 -86.10 -30.02
N SER A 101 -32.15 -85.62 -30.59
CA SER A 101 -31.44 -84.42 -30.15
C SER A 101 -30.84 -83.69 -31.37
N PRO A 102 -31.65 -82.93 -32.13
CA PRO A 102 -31.19 -82.28 -33.36
C PRO A 102 -30.13 -81.21 -33.06
N LYS A 103 -29.02 -81.23 -33.81
CA LYS A 103 -27.92 -80.24 -33.70
C LYS A 103 -27.97 -79.15 -34.77
N SER A 104 -28.89 -79.26 -35.72
CA SER A 104 -29.11 -78.29 -36.80
C SER A 104 -30.58 -78.31 -37.22
N PRO A 105 -31.11 -77.25 -37.84
CA PRO A 105 -32.48 -77.25 -38.35
C PRO A 105 -32.59 -78.14 -39.60
N GLY A 106 -33.71 -78.85 -39.74
CA GLY A 106 -33.96 -79.75 -40.87
C GLY A 106 -34.66 -81.05 -40.50
N SER A 107 -35.04 -81.83 -41.51
CA SER A 107 -35.62 -83.15 -41.31
C SER A 107 -34.52 -84.19 -41.09
N PHE A 108 -34.67 -84.98 -40.03
CA PHE A 108 -33.74 -86.05 -39.66
C PHE A 108 -34.45 -87.39 -39.84
N PRO A 109 -34.30 -88.05 -41.00
CA PRO A 109 -34.66 -89.46 -41.12
C PRO A 109 -33.58 -90.31 -40.45
N GLY A 110 -34.01 -91.30 -39.69
CA GLY A 110 -33.15 -92.35 -39.14
C GLY A 110 -33.87 -93.69 -39.20
N THR A 111 -33.15 -94.79 -39.01
CA THR A 111 -33.77 -96.11 -38.93
C THR A 111 -33.33 -96.77 -37.65
N LEU A 112 -34.28 -97.07 -36.76
CA LEU A 112 -34.04 -97.96 -35.63
C LEU A 112 -33.82 -99.36 -36.17
N VAL A 113 -32.69 -99.97 -35.82
CA VAL A 113 -32.37 -101.34 -36.20
C VAL A 113 -32.29 -102.20 -34.95
N VAL A 114 -33.05 -103.29 -34.97
CA VAL A 114 -33.11 -104.28 -33.90
C VAL A 114 -32.59 -105.59 -34.47
N ARG A 115 -31.49 -106.10 -33.91
CA ARG A 115 -30.92 -107.40 -34.30
C ARG A 115 -31.42 -108.49 -33.36
N SER A 116 -31.91 -109.58 -33.94
CA SER A 116 -32.40 -110.74 -33.20
C SER A 116 -31.77 -112.04 -33.72
N ASP A 117 -32.05 -113.14 -33.04
CA ASP A 117 -31.66 -114.50 -33.45
C ASP A 117 -32.63 -115.16 -34.45
N SER A 118 -33.61 -114.42 -34.98
CA SER A 118 -34.51 -114.89 -36.05
C SER A 118 -33.76 -115.17 -37.35
N ILE A 119 -34.09 -116.30 -38.01
CA ILE A 119 -33.54 -116.62 -39.34
C ILE A 119 -34.24 -115.84 -40.44
N GLU A 120 -35.56 -115.66 -40.32
CA GLU A 120 -36.37 -115.03 -41.35
C GLU A 120 -36.17 -113.51 -41.37
N GLU A 121 -36.11 -112.90 -40.19
CA GLU A 121 -35.95 -111.45 -40.03
C GLU A 121 -34.88 -111.15 -38.96
N PRO A 122 -33.59 -111.42 -39.25
CA PRO A 122 -32.50 -111.20 -38.30
C PRO A 122 -32.30 -109.72 -37.93
N LEU A 123 -32.76 -108.80 -38.79
CA LEU A 123 -32.74 -107.36 -38.59
C LEU A 123 -34.15 -106.79 -38.82
N PHE A 124 -34.79 -106.35 -37.74
CA PHE A 124 -36.06 -105.64 -37.79
C PHE A 124 -35.79 -104.13 -37.82
N ARG A 125 -36.41 -103.41 -38.76
CA ARG A 125 -36.14 -101.99 -39.02
C ARG A 125 -37.40 -101.14 -38.87
N VAL A 126 -37.26 -99.97 -38.25
CA VAL A 126 -38.33 -98.98 -38.09
C VAL A 126 -37.82 -97.61 -38.48
N ASP A 127 -38.49 -96.96 -39.42
CA ASP A 127 -38.15 -95.60 -39.82
C ASP A 127 -38.54 -94.62 -38.71
N LEU A 128 -37.59 -93.79 -38.33
CA LEU A 128 -37.73 -92.69 -37.39
C LEU A 128 -37.77 -91.39 -38.17
N SER A 129 -38.69 -90.50 -37.79
CA SER A 129 -38.72 -89.13 -38.31
C SER A 129 -38.63 -88.12 -37.18
N GLY A 130 -37.97 -87.01 -37.44
CA GLY A 130 -37.90 -85.88 -36.52
C GLY A 130 -37.56 -84.62 -37.31
N LEU A 131 -38.07 -83.48 -36.87
CA LEU A 131 -37.80 -82.18 -37.48
C LEU A 131 -37.11 -81.28 -36.45
N GLY A 132 -35.86 -80.93 -36.70
CA GLY A 132 -35.16 -79.88 -35.96
C GLY A 132 -35.65 -78.51 -36.42
N LEU A 133 -36.13 -77.67 -35.51
CA LEU A 133 -36.48 -76.27 -35.80
C LEU A 133 -35.54 -75.31 -35.09
N ASP A 134 -35.14 -74.25 -35.79
CA ASP A 134 -34.40 -73.14 -35.19
C ASP A 134 -35.38 -72.27 -34.37
N ALA A 135 -35.33 -72.43 -33.05
CA ALA A 135 -36.22 -71.77 -32.09
C ALA A 135 -35.42 -70.79 -31.22
N LYS A 136 -34.84 -69.79 -31.90
CA LYS A 136 -34.01 -68.74 -31.28
C LYS A 136 -34.74 -67.40 -31.31
N ALA A 137 -34.88 -66.74 -30.16
CA ALA A 137 -35.43 -65.40 -30.06
C ALA A 137 -34.49 -64.37 -30.71
N ARG A 138 -35.07 -63.35 -31.36
CA ARG A 138 -34.35 -62.18 -31.91
C ARG A 138 -34.48 -61.02 -30.93
N ILE A 139 -33.37 -60.37 -30.67
CA ILE A 139 -33.28 -59.18 -29.80
C ILE A 139 -33.06 -57.96 -30.70
N ALA A 140 -33.90 -56.93 -30.57
CA ALA A 140 -33.82 -55.76 -31.46
C ALA A 140 -32.73 -54.77 -31.04
N GLU A 141 -32.49 -54.58 -29.74
CA GLU A 141 -31.56 -53.59 -29.21
C GLU A 141 -30.26 -54.23 -28.70
N SER A 142 -29.12 -53.72 -29.15
CA SER A 142 -27.78 -54.11 -28.64
C SER A 142 -27.22 -53.14 -27.57
N HIS A 143 -27.91 -52.02 -27.36
CA HIS A 143 -27.51 -50.96 -26.44
C HIS A 143 -28.73 -50.27 -25.84
N LEU A 144 -28.72 -50.07 -24.51
CA LEU A 144 -29.72 -49.28 -23.79
C LEU A 144 -29.00 -48.18 -23.00
N ASP A 145 -29.25 -46.92 -23.37
CA ASP A 145 -28.73 -45.75 -22.67
C ASP A 145 -29.81 -45.15 -21.74
N PHE A 146 -29.60 -45.31 -20.45
CA PHE A 146 -30.41 -44.72 -19.39
C PHE A 146 -30.00 -43.28 -19.07
N GLY A 147 -28.87 -42.81 -19.60
CA GLY A 147 -28.35 -41.47 -19.34
C GLY A 147 -27.92 -41.29 -17.89
N ARG A 148 -27.99 -40.05 -17.43
CA ARG A 148 -27.54 -39.64 -16.09
C ARG A 148 -28.75 -39.22 -15.27
N ILE A 149 -29.08 -39.95 -14.21
CA ILE A 149 -30.23 -39.66 -13.35
C ILE A 149 -29.79 -39.60 -11.89
N GLU A 150 -30.54 -38.85 -11.07
CA GLU A 150 -30.24 -38.75 -9.64
C GLU A 150 -30.53 -40.05 -8.88
N LEU A 151 -29.76 -40.27 -7.81
CA LEU A 151 -30.01 -41.36 -6.87
C LEU A 151 -31.43 -41.32 -6.29
N GLY A 152 -32.06 -42.50 -6.18
CA GLY A 152 -33.44 -42.63 -5.71
C GLY A 152 -34.50 -42.35 -6.79
N SER A 153 -34.09 -41.98 -8.01
CA SER A 153 -34.97 -41.99 -9.18
C SER A 153 -34.99 -43.37 -9.85
N THR A 154 -35.96 -43.61 -10.73
CA THR A 154 -36.04 -44.84 -11.52
C THR A 154 -36.36 -44.48 -12.97
N LYS A 155 -35.64 -45.09 -13.90
CA LYS A 155 -35.86 -44.92 -15.33
C LYS A 155 -36.02 -46.28 -16.00
N THR A 156 -37.01 -46.41 -16.86
CA THR A 156 -37.25 -47.63 -17.62
C THR A 156 -36.91 -47.42 -19.08
N LYS A 157 -36.24 -48.42 -19.68
CA LYS A 157 -36.06 -48.55 -21.13
C LYS A 157 -36.70 -49.85 -21.58
N ARG A 158 -37.03 -49.90 -22.86
CA ARG A 158 -37.74 -51.04 -23.47
C ARG A 158 -36.82 -51.78 -24.40
N ILE A 159 -36.92 -53.11 -24.38
CA ILE A 159 -36.27 -54.02 -25.32
C ILE A 159 -37.34 -54.84 -26.04
N SER A 160 -37.22 -55.00 -27.35
CA SER A 160 -38.13 -55.80 -28.17
C SER A 160 -37.54 -57.17 -28.46
N LEU A 161 -38.29 -58.20 -28.07
CA LEU A 161 -37.95 -59.60 -28.28
C LEU A 161 -38.98 -60.23 -29.22
N GLU A 162 -38.51 -60.97 -30.21
CA GLU A 162 -39.36 -61.64 -31.19
C GLU A 162 -39.00 -63.12 -31.26
N ASN A 163 -40.01 -63.99 -31.17
CA ASN A 163 -39.86 -65.41 -31.46
C ASN A 163 -40.24 -65.67 -32.93
N PRO A 164 -39.29 -65.90 -33.84
CA PRO A 164 -39.59 -66.14 -35.25
C PRO A 164 -40.09 -67.56 -35.54
N SER A 165 -40.21 -68.43 -34.53
CA SER A 165 -40.46 -69.86 -34.71
C SER A 165 -41.90 -70.27 -34.34
N GLU A 166 -42.29 -71.45 -34.84
CA GLU A 166 -43.58 -72.10 -34.53
C GLU A 166 -43.62 -72.73 -33.12
N LEU A 167 -42.51 -72.73 -32.38
CA LEU A 167 -42.40 -73.29 -31.03
C LEU A 167 -42.25 -72.18 -29.99
N PRO A 168 -42.74 -72.34 -28.75
CA PRO A 168 -42.46 -71.37 -27.70
C PRO A 168 -40.96 -71.33 -27.40
N VAL A 169 -40.42 -70.13 -27.17
CA VAL A 169 -39.01 -69.91 -26.82
C VAL A 169 -38.92 -69.35 -25.41
N THR A 170 -38.23 -70.06 -24.53
CA THR A 170 -37.89 -69.57 -23.19
C THR A 170 -36.67 -68.66 -23.30
N VAL A 171 -36.83 -67.40 -22.94
CA VAL A 171 -35.75 -66.40 -22.91
C VAL A 171 -35.36 -66.17 -21.46
N THR A 172 -34.09 -66.37 -21.13
CA THR A 172 -33.59 -66.17 -19.75
C THR A 172 -32.68 -64.94 -19.71
N PRO A 173 -33.18 -63.78 -19.27
CA PRO A 173 -32.33 -62.63 -19.03
C PRO A 173 -31.55 -62.81 -17.73
N HIS A 174 -30.29 -62.39 -17.72
CA HIS A 174 -29.48 -62.27 -16.51
C HIS A 174 -28.62 -61.01 -16.59
N LEU A 175 -28.67 -60.22 -15.53
CA LEU A 175 -27.85 -59.03 -15.39
C LEU A 175 -26.46 -59.44 -14.89
N VAL A 176 -25.42 -58.88 -15.51
CA VAL A 176 -24.02 -59.14 -15.20
C VAL A 176 -23.27 -57.82 -14.98
N GLY A 177 -22.17 -57.86 -14.24
CA GLY A 177 -21.39 -56.67 -13.89
C GLY A 177 -21.47 -56.29 -12.40
N ALA A 178 -20.65 -55.34 -11.99
CA ALA A 178 -20.52 -54.92 -10.60
C ALA A 178 -21.77 -54.19 -10.08
N ASP A 179 -22.50 -53.49 -10.96
CA ASP A 179 -23.67 -52.67 -10.61
C ASP A 179 -25.00 -53.30 -11.02
N LYS A 180 -25.03 -54.62 -11.26
CA LYS A 180 -26.20 -55.35 -11.75
C LYS A 180 -27.43 -55.27 -10.84
N ASP A 181 -27.23 -55.01 -9.55
CA ASP A 181 -28.26 -54.89 -8.51
C ASP A 181 -29.09 -53.60 -8.64
N GLU A 182 -28.61 -52.60 -9.38
CA GLU A 182 -29.34 -51.37 -9.66
C GLU A 182 -30.23 -51.47 -10.92
N PHE A 183 -30.26 -52.65 -11.55
CA PHE A 183 -31.09 -52.94 -12.72
C PHE A 183 -32.07 -54.08 -12.41
N ALA A 184 -33.23 -54.06 -13.07
CA ALA A 184 -34.23 -55.12 -12.94
C ALA A 184 -34.89 -55.44 -14.29
N ILE A 185 -35.12 -56.73 -14.54
CA ILE A 185 -35.84 -57.27 -15.70
C ILE A 185 -36.51 -58.59 -15.31
N ASP A 186 -37.76 -58.79 -15.74
CA ASP A 186 -38.51 -60.02 -15.47
C ASP A 186 -38.24 -61.11 -16.54
N PRO A 187 -38.16 -62.39 -16.15
CA PRO A 187 -38.05 -63.50 -17.09
C PRO A 187 -39.34 -63.68 -17.92
N LEU A 188 -39.18 -64.25 -19.12
CA LEU A 188 -40.24 -64.28 -20.12
C LEU A 188 -40.17 -65.54 -21.00
N VAL A 189 -41.33 -66.14 -21.29
CA VAL A 189 -41.52 -67.13 -22.35
C VAL A 189 -42.31 -66.50 -23.49
N LEU A 190 -41.74 -66.53 -24.71
CA LEU A 190 -42.39 -66.04 -25.92
C LEU A 190 -43.20 -67.15 -26.59
N ARG A 191 -44.48 -66.89 -26.86
CA ARG A 191 -45.33 -67.77 -27.69
C ARG A 191 -44.82 -67.81 -29.14
N PRO A 192 -45.25 -68.81 -29.93
CA PRO A 192 -44.94 -68.85 -31.36
C PRO A 192 -45.29 -67.54 -32.06
N PHE A 193 -44.35 -67.00 -32.84
CA PHE A 193 -44.49 -65.73 -33.58
C PHE A 193 -44.78 -64.48 -32.71
N GLU A 194 -44.63 -64.58 -31.38
CA GLU A 194 -44.87 -63.45 -30.48
C GLU A 194 -43.72 -62.45 -30.55
N LYS A 195 -44.10 -61.18 -30.77
CA LYS A 195 -43.24 -60.03 -30.51
C LYS A 195 -43.69 -59.37 -29.22
N ARG A 196 -42.78 -59.28 -28.25
CA ARG A 196 -43.06 -58.69 -26.94
C ARG A 196 -42.01 -57.66 -26.56
N THR A 197 -42.48 -56.56 -25.99
CA THR A 197 -41.62 -55.54 -25.41
C THR A 197 -41.51 -55.78 -23.91
N VAL A 198 -40.29 -55.78 -23.39
CA VAL A 198 -39.99 -55.93 -21.95
C VAL A 198 -39.34 -54.66 -21.45
N GLU A 199 -39.66 -54.28 -20.22
CA GLU A 199 -39.06 -53.12 -19.57
C GLU A 199 -37.84 -53.54 -18.75
N VAL A 200 -36.75 -52.80 -18.93
CA VAL A 200 -35.55 -52.87 -18.11
C VAL A 200 -35.55 -51.61 -17.25
N ALA A 201 -35.60 -51.77 -15.94
CA ALA A 201 -35.57 -50.66 -14.99
C ALA A 201 -34.15 -50.41 -14.50
N PHE A 202 -33.78 -49.14 -14.32
CA PHE A 202 -32.56 -48.68 -13.67
C PHE A 202 -32.94 -47.78 -12.48
N ALA A 203 -32.47 -48.13 -11.29
CA ALA A 203 -32.70 -47.41 -10.04
C ALA A 203 -31.37 -47.24 -9.28
N PRO A 204 -30.61 -46.16 -9.52
CA PRO A 204 -29.27 -46.02 -8.96
C PRO A 204 -29.31 -45.73 -7.45
N THR A 205 -28.39 -46.38 -6.74
CA THR A 205 -28.12 -46.21 -5.31
C THR A 205 -26.72 -45.66 -5.04
N ARG A 206 -25.79 -45.82 -5.98
CA ARG A 206 -24.39 -45.38 -5.91
C ARG A 206 -24.06 -44.29 -6.93
N ILE A 207 -23.15 -43.38 -6.62
CA ILE A 207 -22.72 -42.32 -7.57
C ILE A 207 -21.77 -42.91 -8.62
N GLY A 208 -21.84 -42.41 -9.86
CA GLY A 208 -20.89 -42.69 -10.93
C GLY A 208 -21.44 -43.58 -12.05
N VAL A 209 -20.60 -43.77 -13.06
CA VAL A 209 -20.90 -44.56 -14.27
C VAL A 209 -21.06 -46.04 -13.90
N LYS A 210 -22.11 -46.67 -14.42
CA LYS A 210 -22.49 -48.04 -14.08
C LYS A 210 -21.79 -49.07 -14.95
N GLN A 211 -21.29 -50.11 -14.29
CA GLN A 211 -20.73 -51.28 -14.94
C GLN A 211 -21.71 -52.43 -14.89
N ALA A 212 -22.66 -52.45 -15.83
CA ALA A 212 -23.64 -53.51 -15.97
C ALA A 212 -23.91 -53.83 -17.44
N ALA A 213 -24.25 -55.08 -17.73
CA ALA A 213 -24.76 -55.52 -19.02
C ALA A 213 -25.93 -56.50 -18.82
N LEU A 214 -26.84 -56.52 -19.78
CA LEU A 214 -27.94 -57.47 -19.82
C LEU A 214 -27.58 -58.60 -20.78
N ALA A 215 -27.27 -59.78 -20.25
CA ALA A 215 -27.02 -60.96 -21.04
C ALA A 215 -28.32 -61.75 -21.19
N ILE A 216 -28.71 -62.06 -22.42
CA ILE A 216 -29.98 -62.70 -22.74
C ILE A 216 -29.67 -64.02 -23.41
N THR A 217 -30.09 -65.13 -22.80
CA THR A 217 -30.01 -66.45 -23.44
C THR A 217 -31.22 -66.62 -24.36
N PRO A 218 -31.05 -66.62 -25.70
CA PRO A 218 -32.17 -66.52 -26.65
C PRO A 218 -32.83 -67.88 -26.98
N CYS A 219 -32.32 -68.98 -26.44
CA CYS A 219 -32.91 -70.32 -26.50
C CYS A 219 -32.27 -71.25 -25.46
N GLU A 220 -32.88 -72.40 -25.16
CA GLU A 220 -32.27 -73.41 -24.29
C GLU A 220 -30.96 -73.95 -24.91
N GLY A 221 -29.83 -73.75 -24.23
CA GLY A 221 -28.50 -74.15 -24.70
C GLY A 221 -27.85 -73.21 -25.72
N CYS A 222 -28.45 -72.05 -26.03
CA CYS A 222 -27.81 -71.00 -26.81
C CYS A 222 -26.72 -70.28 -26.00
N VAL A 223 -25.77 -69.64 -26.71
CA VAL A 223 -24.87 -68.65 -26.11
C VAL A 223 -25.62 -67.34 -25.85
N ASP A 224 -25.17 -66.60 -24.85
CA ASP A 224 -25.79 -65.33 -24.47
C ASP A 224 -25.53 -64.23 -25.48
N GLU A 225 -26.56 -63.44 -25.77
CA GLU A 225 -26.46 -62.19 -26.50
C GLU A 225 -26.43 -61.03 -25.49
N VAL A 226 -25.41 -60.17 -25.59
CA VAL A 226 -25.15 -59.10 -24.63
C VAL A 226 -25.71 -57.78 -25.13
N VAL A 227 -26.57 -57.17 -24.31
CA VAL A 227 -27.07 -55.80 -24.47
C VAL A 227 -26.30 -54.91 -23.50
N THR A 228 -25.57 -53.94 -24.05
CA THR A 228 -24.78 -53.00 -23.24
C THR A 228 -25.68 -51.98 -22.56
N LEU A 229 -25.44 -51.70 -21.27
CA LEU A 229 -26.19 -50.71 -20.51
C LEU A 229 -25.30 -49.50 -20.22
N ALA A 230 -25.66 -48.33 -20.74
CA ALA A 230 -25.02 -47.07 -20.36
C ALA A 230 -25.91 -46.37 -19.34
N ALA A 231 -25.35 -46.05 -18.18
CA ALA A 231 -26.06 -45.35 -17.13
C ALA A 231 -25.07 -44.68 -16.17
N GLU A 232 -25.48 -43.59 -15.52
CA GLU A 232 -24.72 -42.93 -14.47
C GLU A 232 -25.66 -42.46 -13.36
N GLY A 233 -25.28 -42.72 -12.11
CA GLY A 233 -25.97 -42.21 -10.94
C GLY A 233 -25.37 -40.88 -10.49
N LEU A 234 -26.17 -39.82 -10.38
CA LEU A 234 -25.74 -38.51 -9.93
C LEU A 234 -26.18 -38.26 -8.49
N ASP A 235 -25.35 -37.57 -7.69
CA ASP A 235 -25.79 -37.09 -6.38
C ASP A 235 -26.86 -36.01 -6.51
N ARG A 236 -26.67 -35.07 -7.45
CA ARG A 236 -27.60 -33.97 -7.77
C ARG A 236 -27.73 -33.75 -9.28
N ALA A 237 -28.90 -33.29 -9.73
CA ALA A 237 -29.18 -33.00 -11.14
C ALA A 237 -28.77 -31.58 -11.56
N VAL A 238 -28.89 -30.59 -10.68
CA VAL A 238 -28.60 -29.19 -10.97
C VAL A 238 -27.41 -28.72 -10.12
N VAL A 239 -26.46 -28.04 -10.77
CA VAL A 239 -25.27 -27.45 -10.14
C VAL A 239 -25.17 -25.97 -10.46
N ALA A 240 -24.49 -25.22 -9.60
CA ALA A 240 -24.16 -23.82 -9.81
C ALA A 240 -22.71 -23.67 -10.27
N ILE A 241 -22.46 -22.75 -11.22
CA ILE A 241 -21.13 -22.46 -11.76
C ILE A 241 -20.96 -20.92 -11.83
N PRO A 242 -20.09 -20.31 -11.01
CA PRO A 242 -19.34 -20.92 -9.90
C PRO A 242 -20.26 -21.40 -8.76
N ASP A 243 -19.74 -22.24 -7.88
CA ASP A 243 -20.47 -22.74 -6.70
C ASP A 243 -20.48 -21.76 -5.52
N MET A 244 -19.75 -20.64 -5.63
CA MET A 244 -19.75 -19.50 -4.71
C MET A 244 -19.56 -18.19 -5.49
N LEU A 245 -20.23 -17.12 -5.05
CA LEU A 245 -20.01 -15.77 -5.56
C LEU A 245 -19.20 -14.95 -4.55
N ASP A 246 -17.91 -14.78 -4.81
CA ASP A 246 -17.03 -13.91 -4.02
C ASP A 246 -16.79 -12.58 -4.74
N PHE A 247 -17.42 -11.52 -4.24
CA PHE A 247 -17.31 -10.16 -4.76
C PHE A 247 -16.01 -9.45 -4.36
N GLY A 248 -15.17 -10.08 -3.53
CA GLY A 248 -13.94 -9.49 -3.03
C GLY A 248 -14.20 -8.25 -2.16
N GLN A 249 -13.24 -7.33 -2.15
CA GLN A 249 -13.38 -6.06 -1.45
C GLN A 249 -13.96 -4.99 -2.37
N VAL A 250 -14.99 -4.28 -1.90
CA VAL A 250 -15.64 -3.18 -2.63
C VAL A 250 -15.72 -1.94 -1.73
N PRO A 251 -15.40 -0.73 -2.22
CA PRO A 251 -15.58 0.50 -1.44
C PRO A 251 -17.05 0.72 -1.06
N ILE A 252 -17.29 1.45 0.04
CA ILE A 252 -18.64 1.96 0.34
C ILE A 252 -19.06 2.88 -0.82
N ASP A 253 -20.33 2.82 -1.24
CA ASP A 253 -20.90 3.58 -2.37
C ASP A 253 -20.40 3.16 -3.77
N ARG A 254 -19.81 1.96 -3.90
CA ARG A 254 -19.52 1.31 -5.18
C ARG A 254 -20.25 -0.02 -5.28
N ASP A 255 -20.49 -0.49 -6.51
CA ASP A 255 -21.09 -1.78 -6.77
C ASP A 255 -20.17 -2.72 -7.56
N ALA A 256 -20.23 -4.00 -7.22
CA ALA A 256 -19.65 -5.10 -7.99
C ALA A 256 -20.76 -6.04 -8.45
N LYS A 257 -20.62 -6.61 -9.64
CA LYS A 257 -21.61 -7.54 -10.22
C LYS A 257 -20.94 -8.85 -10.60
N LEU A 258 -21.56 -9.96 -10.19
CA LEU A 258 -21.16 -11.31 -10.56
C LEU A 258 -22.37 -12.11 -11.02
N ALA A 259 -22.12 -13.14 -11.81
CA ALA A 259 -23.16 -14.03 -12.30
C ALA A 259 -22.88 -15.49 -11.92
N VAL A 260 -23.93 -16.21 -11.60
CA VAL A 260 -23.91 -17.67 -11.42
C VAL A 260 -24.78 -18.33 -12.48
N LYS A 261 -24.30 -19.44 -13.03
CA LYS A 261 -25.05 -20.26 -13.98
C LYS A 261 -25.56 -21.52 -13.30
N LEU A 262 -26.85 -21.74 -13.38
CA LEU A 262 -27.44 -23.03 -13.04
C LEU A 262 -27.35 -23.94 -14.24
N ARG A 263 -26.77 -25.12 -14.06
CA ARG A 263 -26.58 -26.13 -15.10
C ARG A 263 -27.26 -27.43 -14.71
N ASN A 264 -28.11 -27.97 -15.58
CA ASN A 264 -28.61 -29.33 -15.43
C ASN A 264 -27.57 -30.32 -15.97
N ILE A 265 -26.96 -31.10 -15.08
CA ILE A 265 -26.00 -32.16 -15.42
C ILE A 265 -26.67 -33.53 -15.60
N SER A 266 -27.93 -33.69 -15.20
CA SER A 266 -28.72 -34.87 -15.52
C SER A 266 -29.17 -34.88 -16.98
N THR A 267 -29.64 -36.01 -17.47
CA THR A 267 -30.29 -36.11 -18.79
C THR A 267 -31.80 -35.92 -18.72
N GLU A 268 -32.36 -35.79 -17.52
CA GLU A 268 -33.79 -35.55 -17.32
C GLU A 268 -34.04 -34.05 -17.15
N PRO A 269 -35.14 -33.50 -17.69
CA PRO A 269 -35.53 -32.13 -17.42
C PRO A 269 -35.71 -31.89 -15.92
N GLN A 270 -35.25 -30.73 -15.43
CA GLN A 270 -35.39 -30.33 -14.02
C GLN A 270 -36.14 -29.02 -13.92
N ASP A 271 -37.23 -29.02 -13.16
CA ASP A 271 -38.01 -27.80 -12.91
C ASP A 271 -37.35 -26.98 -11.80
N VAL A 272 -37.07 -25.71 -12.08
CA VAL A 272 -36.68 -24.71 -11.08
C VAL A 272 -37.90 -23.88 -10.77
N THR A 273 -38.51 -24.12 -9.62
CA THR A 273 -39.86 -23.61 -9.31
C THR A 273 -39.84 -22.30 -8.54
N GLY A 274 -38.74 -21.96 -7.88
CA GLY A 274 -38.61 -20.74 -7.10
C GLY A 274 -37.17 -20.33 -6.86
N PHE A 275 -36.99 -19.06 -6.52
CA PHE A 275 -35.74 -18.44 -6.14
C PHE A 275 -35.98 -17.48 -4.97
N SER A 276 -35.07 -17.46 -4.01
CA SER A 276 -35.05 -16.51 -2.90
C SER A 276 -33.64 -16.29 -2.39
N LEU A 277 -33.36 -15.10 -1.87
CA LEU A 277 -32.21 -14.89 -0.98
C LEU A 277 -32.55 -15.46 0.40
N ALA A 278 -31.59 -16.12 1.05
CA ALA A 278 -31.76 -16.65 2.40
C ALA A 278 -32.04 -15.51 3.40
N PRO A 279 -32.84 -15.73 4.47
CA PRO A 279 -33.26 -14.66 5.39
C PRO A 279 -32.12 -13.92 6.11
N ASP A 280 -30.97 -14.58 6.25
CA ASP A 280 -29.73 -14.07 6.85
C ASP A 280 -28.79 -13.41 5.83
N THR A 281 -29.22 -13.26 4.58
CA THR A 281 -28.45 -12.58 3.53
C THR A 281 -28.31 -11.10 3.85
N ASP A 282 -27.07 -10.63 3.82
CA ASP A 282 -26.76 -9.22 3.99
C ASP A 282 -27.53 -8.35 2.97
N PRO A 283 -28.18 -7.24 3.39
CA PRO A 283 -28.91 -6.34 2.50
C PRO A 283 -28.08 -5.75 1.35
N SER A 284 -26.76 -5.80 1.46
CA SER A 284 -25.83 -5.35 0.42
C SER A 284 -25.87 -6.23 -0.84
N PHE A 285 -26.40 -7.45 -0.77
CA PHE A 285 -26.59 -8.33 -1.93
C PHE A 285 -27.99 -8.16 -2.54
N VAL A 286 -28.04 -7.88 -3.84
CA VAL A 286 -29.28 -7.72 -4.59
C VAL A 286 -29.24 -8.59 -5.84
N HIS A 287 -30.28 -9.39 -6.04
CA HIS A 287 -30.52 -10.09 -7.29
C HIS A 287 -31.03 -9.11 -8.36
N LEU A 288 -30.39 -9.07 -9.52
CA LEU A 288 -30.73 -8.17 -10.62
C LEU A 288 -31.48 -8.87 -11.75
N GLU A 289 -31.00 -10.04 -12.19
CA GLU A 289 -31.47 -10.71 -13.41
C GLU A 289 -31.55 -12.23 -13.22
N GLY A 290 -32.55 -12.84 -13.87
CA GLY A 290 -32.89 -14.25 -13.74
C GLY A 290 -34.29 -14.40 -13.16
N THR A 291 -35.10 -15.31 -13.69
CA THR A 291 -36.49 -15.49 -13.24
C THR A 291 -36.84 -16.95 -13.07
N THR A 292 -37.82 -17.21 -12.21
CA THR A 292 -38.45 -18.52 -11.98
C THR A 292 -39.97 -18.36 -12.12
N PRO A 293 -40.72 -19.41 -12.50
CA PRO A 293 -40.27 -20.78 -12.76
C PRO A 293 -39.76 -21.00 -14.20
N PHE A 294 -38.92 -22.01 -14.39
CA PHE A 294 -38.50 -22.54 -15.70
C PHE A 294 -38.09 -24.01 -15.60
N THR A 295 -37.97 -24.68 -16.73
CA THR A 295 -37.42 -26.05 -16.84
C THR A 295 -36.04 -25.97 -17.48
N LEU A 296 -35.07 -26.70 -16.93
CA LEU A 296 -33.74 -26.91 -17.52
C LEU A 296 -33.71 -28.27 -18.19
N ASP A 297 -33.56 -28.30 -19.51
CA ASP A 297 -33.27 -29.54 -20.23
C ASP A 297 -31.86 -30.04 -19.93
N GLY A 298 -31.59 -31.31 -20.24
CA GLY A 298 -30.29 -31.93 -19.97
C GLY A 298 -29.14 -31.18 -20.66
N GLY A 299 -28.17 -30.70 -19.87
CA GLY A 299 -27.03 -29.91 -20.35
C GLY A 299 -27.31 -28.40 -20.50
N GLU A 300 -28.55 -27.95 -20.31
CA GLU A 300 -28.92 -26.54 -20.41
C GLU A 300 -28.39 -25.71 -19.23
N GLU A 301 -28.10 -24.44 -19.50
CA GLU A 301 -27.64 -23.46 -18.52
C GLU A 301 -28.56 -22.22 -18.48
N ARG A 302 -28.73 -21.62 -17.30
CA ARG A 302 -29.41 -20.34 -17.08
C ARG A 302 -28.63 -19.46 -16.11
N SER A 303 -28.43 -18.20 -16.47
CA SER A 303 -27.66 -17.23 -15.67
C SER A 303 -28.55 -16.43 -14.71
N PHE A 304 -28.00 -16.16 -13.54
CA PHE A 304 -28.52 -15.22 -12.55
C PHE A 304 -27.44 -14.19 -12.23
N VAL A 305 -27.79 -12.90 -12.25
CA VAL A 305 -26.85 -11.80 -11.99
C VAL A 305 -27.15 -11.18 -10.64
N PHE A 306 -26.11 -10.98 -9.85
CA PHE A 306 -26.16 -10.42 -8.51
C PHE A 306 -25.27 -9.18 -8.43
N ARG A 307 -25.69 -8.21 -7.62
CA ARG A 307 -24.95 -7.01 -7.28
C ARG A 307 -24.62 -7.01 -5.79
N PHE A 308 -23.38 -6.71 -5.46
CA PHE A 308 -22.95 -6.38 -4.10
C PHE A 308 -22.66 -4.87 -4.04
N SER A 309 -23.34 -4.17 -3.13
CA SER A 309 -23.18 -2.74 -2.88
C SER A 309 -23.11 -2.51 -1.37
N PRO A 310 -21.92 -2.58 -0.76
CA PRO A 310 -21.77 -2.51 0.70
C PRO A 310 -22.23 -1.15 1.23
N GLY A 311 -23.24 -1.16 2.11
CA GLY A 311 -23.66 0.01 2.90
C GLY A 311 -22.94 0.15 4.23
N HIS A 312 -22.06 -0.79 4.55
CA HIS A 312 -21.26 -0.82 5.78
C HIS A 312 -19.90 -1.46 5.53
N MET A 313 -19.00 -1.27 6.49
CA MET A 313 -17.68 -1.89 6.50
C MET A 313 -17.76 -3.35 6.96
N GLY A 314 -16.78 -4.16 6.56
CA GLY A 314 -16.62 -5.53 7.04
C GLY A 314 -17.20 -6.58 6.10
N GLN A 315 -17.15 -7.84 6.56
CA GLN A 315 -17.62 -8.98 5.77
C GLN A 315 -19.15 -8.97 5.66
N ALA A 316 -19.64 -9.04 4.43
CA ALA A 316 -21.03 -9.32 4.10
C ALA A 316 -21.12 -10.77 3.61
N LEU A 317 -22.07 -11.52 4.17
CA LEU A 317 -22.34 -12.90 3.80
C LEU A 317 -23.79 -13.07 3.39
N GLY A 318 -24.06 -14.04 2.54
CA GLY A 318 -25.42 -14.38 2.15
C GLY A 318 -25.49 -15.67 1.38
N SER A 319 -26.70 -16.05 0.97
CA SER A 319 -26.91 -17.25 0.18
C SER A 319 -28.09 -17.08 -0.77
N ALA A 320 -27.87 -17.41 -2.03
CA ALA A 320 -28.91 -17.53 -3.03
C ALA A 320 -29.46 -18.97 -3.03
N VAL A 321 -30.78 -19.14 -2.91
CA VAL A 321 -31.44 -20.45 -2.79
C VAL A 321 -32.44 -20.63 -3.93
N TRP A 322 -32.30 -21.71 -4.68
CA TRP A 322 -33.26 -22.14 -5.70
C TRP A 322 -33.99 -23.40 -5.25
N THR A 323 -35.30 -23.46 -5.51
CA THR A 323 -36.13 -24.65 -5.31
C THR A 323 -36.12 -25.48 -6.57
N ILE A 324 -35.64 -26.72 -6.47
CA ILE A 324 -35.48 -27.66 -7.57
C ILE A 324 -36.52 -28.78 -7.45
N GLY A 325 -37.11 -29.20 -8.57
CA GLY A 325 -38.01 -30.35 -8.68
C GLY A 325 -37.36 -31.71 -8.45
N SER A 326 -36.22 -31.76 -7.75
CA SER A 326 -35.53 -32.99 -7.37
C SER A 326 -36.17 -33.59 -6.12
N LYS A 327 -36.34 -34.92 -6.12
CA LYS A 327 -36.77 -35.68 -4.94
C LYS A 327 -35.69 -35.75 -3.85
N ARG A 328 -34.41 -35.67 -4.24
CA ARG A 328 -33.27 -35.85 -3.33
C ARG A 328 -32.66 -34.53 -2.89
N ASN A 329 -32.49 -33.59 -3.82
CA ASN A 329 -31.91 -32.26 -3.55
C ASN A 329 -32.92 -31.18 -3.94
N PRO A 330 -34.00 -30.99 -3.15
CA PRO A 330 -35.07 -30.05 -3.47
C PRO A 330 -34.63 -28.58 -3.43
N THR A 331 -33.42 -28.30 -2.95
CA THR A 331 -32.84 -26.97 -2.91
C THR A 331 -31.40 -26.97 -3.41
N LEU A 332 -31.02 -25.89 -4.11
CA LEU A 332 -29.64 -25.57 -4.46
C LEU A 332 -29.29 -24.24 -3.80
N THR A 333 -28.27 -24.24 -2.94
CA THR A 333 -27.79 -23.05 -2.22
C THR A 333 -26.41 -22.65 -2.76
N VAL A 334 -26.25 -21.37 -3.09
CA VAL A 334 -24.98 -20.77 -3.52
C VAL A 334 -24.60 -19.69 -2.52
N PRO A 335 -23.51 -19.86 -1.73
CA PRO A 335 -23.02 -18.82 -0.84
C PRO A 335 -22.52 -17.60 -1.62
N MET A 336 -22.72 -16.44 -1.02
CA MET A 336 -22.20 -15.15 -1.49
C MET A 336 -21.35 -14.53 -0.38
N ALA A 337 -20.20 -13.97 -0.75
CA ALA A 337 -19.33 -13.22 0.15
C ALA A 337 -18.85 -11.93 -0.52
N GLY A 338 -18.67 -10.90 0.29
CA GLY A 338 -18.07 -9.64 -0.11
C GLY A 338 -17.55 -8.92 1.12
N TYR A 339 -16.70 -7.91 0.94
CA TYR A 339 -16.16 -7.12 2.03
C TYR A 339 -16.29 -5.62 1.71
N GLY A 340 -17.01 -4.88 2.56
CA GLY A 340 -17.11 -3.43 2.45
C GLY A 340 -15.87 -2.73 3.03
N GLY A 341 -15.25 -1.85 2.25
CA GLY A 341 -14.10 -1.04 2.71
C GLY A 341 -12.79 -1.21 1.95
N ALA A 342 -12.84 -1.52 0.64
CA ALA A 342 -11.64 -1.55 -0.18
C ALA A 342 -10.97 -0.17 -0.29
N PRO A 343 -9.63 -0.10 -0.46
CA PRO A 343 -8.96 1.15 -0.82
C PRO A 343 -9.38 1.59 -2.22
N GLU A 344 -9.46 2.89 -2.46
CA GLU A 344 -9.73 3.50 -3.76
C GLU A 344 -8.58 4.44 -4.12
N LEU A 345 -8.08 4.36 -5.34
CA LEU A 345 -6.97 5.19 -5.82
C LEU A 345 -7.52 6.40 -6.55
N CYS A 346 -7.20 7.60 -6.07
CA CYS A 346 -7.26 8.81 -6.91
C CYS A 346 -5.87 9.16 -7.40
N ILE A 347 -5.80 9.64 -8.63
CA ILE A 347 -4.59 10.17 -9.24
C ILE A 347 -4.89 11.51 -9.88
N SER A 348 -4.01 12.48 -9.71
CA SER A 348 -4.17 13.81 -10.28
C SER A 348 -2.80 14.44 -10.59
N PRO A 349 -2.57 14.95 -11.80
CA PRO A 349 -3.42 14.75 -12.97
C PRO A 349 -3.32 13.31 -13.52
N ASP A 350 -4.35 12.85 -14.24
CA ASP A 350 -4.34 11.59 -15.00
C ASP A 350 -3.85 11.76 -16.45
N ASP A 351 -3.80 12.99 -16.96
CA ASP A 351 -3.09 13.36 -18.17
C ASP A 351 -2.32 14.68 -18.03
N TRP A 352 -1.21 14.81 -18.76
CA TRP A 352 -0.45 16.06 -18.77
C TRP A 352 0.21 16.33 -20.11
N THR A 353 0.14 17.59 -20.55
CA THR A 353 0.84 18.08 -21.74
C THR A 353 1.86 19.12 -21.33
N PHE A 354 3.13 18.81 -21.49
CA PHE A 354 4.21 19.79 -21.36
C PHE A 354 4.13 20.79 -22.52
N PRO A 355 4.43 22.08 -22.27
CA PRO A 355 4.60 23.04 -23.34
C PRO A 355 5.78 22.65 -24.25
N GLU A 356 5.86 23.23 -25.45
CA GLU A 356 7.02 23.05 -26.31
C GLU A 356 8.27 23.67 -25.67
N VAL A 357 9.33 22.86 -25.50
CA VAL A 357 10.59 23.26 -24.85
C VAL A 357 11.79 23.07 -25.79
N PRO A 358 12.92 23.76 -25.59
CA PRO A 358 14.14 23.46 -26.34
C PRO A 358 14.73 22.09 -25.95
N VAL A 359 15.41 21.43 -26.89
CA VAL A 359 16.22 20.23 -26.60
C VAL A 359 17.22 20.51 -25.47
N GLY A 360 17.39 19.56 -24.53
CA GLY A 360 18.24 19.70 -23.36
C GLY A 360 17.54 20.30 -22.13
N ALA A 361 16.32 20.82 -22.27
CA ALA A 361 15.51 21.29 -21.15
C ALA A 361 15.18 20.17 -20.16
N LYS A 362 14.86 20.54 -18.92
CA LYS A 362 14.30 19.65 -17.90
C LYS A 362 13.12 20.35 -17.24
N VAL A 363 11.92 19.85 -17.50
CA VAL A 363 10.67 20.35 -16.91
C VAL A 363 9.93 19.19 -16.24
N GLN A 364 9.04 19.49 -15.29
CA GLN A 364 8.36 18.44 -14.52
C GLN A 364 6.88 18.71 -14.31
N VAL A 365 6.14 17.63 -14.09
CA VAL A 365 4.81 17.65 -13.48
C VAL A 365 4.84 16.81 -12.21
N THR A 366 4.25 17.34 -11.14
CA THR A 366 4.01 16.59 -9.90
C THR A 366 2.69 15.86 -10.03
N VAL A 367 2.73 14.55 -9.85
CA VAL A 367 1.54 13.69 -9.78
C VAL A 367 1.27 13.38 -8.32
N THR A 368 0.04 13.63 -7.89
CA THR A 368 -0.47 13.26 -6.57
C THR A 368 -1.33 12.01 -6.69
N VAL A 369 -1.03 11.02 -5.85
CA VAL A 369 -1.77 9.79 -5.69
C VAL A 369 -2.34 9.74 -4.28
N ARG A 370 -3.64 9.54 -4.15
CA ARG A 370 -4.33 9.54 -2.85
C ARG A 370 -5.10 8.25 -2.64
N ASN A 371 -5.10 7.74 -1.42
CA ASN A 371 -6.11 6.77 -1.01
C ASN A 371 -7.43 7.50 -0.74
N CYS A 372 -8.30 7.52 -1.75
CA CYS A 372 -9.63 8.09 -1.70
C CYS A 372 -10.68 7.15 -1.09
N GLY A 373 -10.26 6.00 -0.56
CA GLY A 373 -11.14 5.17 0.25
C GLY A 373 -11.72 5.95 1.44
N THR A 374 -12.82 5.46 1.99
CA THR A 374 -13.38 6.02 3.23
C THR A 374 -12.35 5.96 4.37
N SER A 375 -12.47 6.83 5.38
CA SER A 375 -11.46 6.98 6.46
C SER A 375 -11.08 5.70 7.21
N ASN A 376 -11.89 4.64 7.09
CA ASN A 376 -11.67 3.33 7.72
C ASN A 376 -11.38 2.21 6.70
N ALA A 377 -11.16 2.53 5.42
CA ALA A 377 -10.80 1.58 4.36
C ALA A 377 -9.49 0.85 4.69
N ALA A 378 -9.33 -0.36 4.13
CA ALA A 378 -8.04 -1.02 4.14
C ALA A 378 -6.98 -0.13 3.45
N PRO A 379 -5.72 -0.18 3.89
CA PRO A 379 -4.71 0.72 3.36
C PRO A 379 -4.38 0.41 1.90
N LEU A 380 -4.20 1.47 1.11
CA LEU A 380 -3.81 1.41 -0.29
C LEU A 380 -2.29 1.22 -0.36
N THR A 381 -1.83 0.09 -0.90
CA THR A 381 -0.41 -0.17 -1.15
C THR A 381 -0.09 0.12 -2.61
N ILE A 382 0.85 1.01 -2.86
CA ILE A 382 1.44 1.25 -4.17
C ILE A 382 2.75 0.47 -4.22
N THR A 383 2.82 -0.47 -5.15
CA THR A 383 3.92 -1.44 -5.22
C THR A 383 5.00 -1.04 -6.22
N ASP A 384 4.60 -0.37 -7.31
CA ASP A 384 5.49 -0.10 -8.44
C ASP A 384 4.91 1.01 -9.33
N LEU A 385 5.79 1.72 -10.04
CA LEU A 385 5.45 2.64 -11.12
C LEU A 385 6.05 2.10 -12.42
N VAL A 386 5.19 1.78 -13.38
CA VAL A 386 5.58 1.13 -14.63
C VAL A 386 5.47 2.12 -15.76
N LYS A 387 6.59 2.46 -16.38
CA LYS A 387 6.59 3.23 -17.63
C LYS A 387 6.13 2.35 -18.79
N GLY A 388 5.29 2.88 -19.65
CA GLY A 388 4.79 2.24 -20.86
C GLY A 388 4.55 3.23 -21.99
N PRO A 389 4.13 2.73 -23.17
CA PRO A 389 3.80 3.58 -24.30
C PRO A 389 2.59 4.46 -23.96
N ASN A 390 2.58 5.67 -24.52
CA ASN A 390 1.45 6.58 -24.38
C ASN A 390 0.15 5.98 -24.96
N ALA A 391 -0.99 6.24 -24.32
CA ALA A 391 -2.29 5.73 -24.77
C ALA A 391 -2.69 6.16 -26.21
N LYS A 392 -2.15 7.28 -26.70
CA LYS A 392 -2.37 7.80 -28.07
C LYS A 392 -1.34 7.29 -29.08
N GLY A 393 -0.38 6.46 -28.67
CA GLY A 393 0.64 5.87 -29.55
C GLY A 393 1.78 6.83 -29.95
N ILE A 394 1.96 7.94 -29.23
CA ILE A 394 3.11 8.83 -29.40
C ILE A 394 4.35 8.15 -28.79
N GLU A 395 5.42 8.00 -29.58
CA GLU A 395 6.69 7.38 -29.16
C GLU A 395 7.55 8.35 -28.32
N GLY A 396 8.65 7.88 -27.72
CA GLY A 396 9.60 8.74 -26.99
C GLY A 396 9.50 8.69 -25.47
N ASP A 397 9.17 7.53 -24.91
CA ASP A 397 9.14 7.27 -23.46
C ASP A 397 10.52 7.38 -22.79
N ASP A 398 11.59 7.26 -23.58
CA ASP A 398 12.98 7.50 -23.20
C ASP A 398 13.27 8.96 -22.86
N GLN A 399 12.41 9.90 -23.27
CA GLN A 399 12.52 11.34 -22.96
C GLN A 399 11.91 11.71 -21.60
N PHE A 400 11.27 10.75 -20.90
CA PHE A 400 10.63 10.97 -19.62
C PHE A 400 11.34 10.19 -18.50
N SER A 401 11.46 10.76 -17.31
CA SER A 401 12.02 10.08 -16.14
C SER A 401 11.15 10.28 -14.90
N LEU A 402 11.28 9.36 -13.93
CA LEU A 402 10.51 9.40 -12.69
C LEU A 402 11.44 9.68 -11.51
N SER A 403 11.01 10.52 -10.57
CA SER A 403 11.73 10.76 -9.32
C SER A 403 10.78 10.99 -8.14
N GLY A 404 11.35 11.05 -6.94
CA GLY A 404 10.63 11.47 -5.74
C GLY A 404 9.78 10.38 -5.09
N VAL A 405 10.02 9.11 -5.38
CA VAL A 405 9.24 8.00 -4.80
C VAL A 405 10.11 6.84 -4.33
N GLN A 406 9.87 6.39 -3.10
CA GLN A 406 10.37 5.11 -2.59
C GLN A 406 9.19 4.13 -2.54
N LEU A 407 9.33 2.97 -3.17
CA LEU A 407 8.29 1.94 -3.27
C LEU A 407 8.79 0.61 -2.70
N PRO A 408 7.92 -0.22 -2.10
CA PRO A 408 6.47 -0.02 -1.94
C PRO A 408 6.12 0.97 -0.83
N VAL A 409 4.98 1.63 -0.95
CA VAL A 409 4.42 2.53 0.09
C VAL A 409 2.96 2.21 0.37
N THR A 410 2.56 2.38 1.62
CA THR A 410 1.21 2.08 2.10
C THR A 410 0.56 3.37 2.61
N LEU A 411 -0.57 3.74 2.04
CA LEU A 411 -1.33 4.95 2.34
C LEU A 411 -2.61 4.58 3.11
N ALA A 412 -2.75 5.14 4.32
CA ALA A 412 -4.02 5.16 5.02
C ALA A 412 -5.03 6.03 4.26
N ALA A 413 -6.31 5.88 4.58
CA ALA A 413 -7.36 6.64 3.92
C ALA A 413 -7.16 8.15 4.10
N GLY A 414 -7.21 8.89 3.01
CA GLY A 414 -6.95 10.32 2.95
C GLY A 414 -5.48 10.70 2.78
N GLU A 415 -4.52 9.80 3.02
CA GLU A 415 -3.09 10.05 2.81
C GLU A 415 -2.74 10.09 1.32
N GLU A 416 -1.68 10.86 1.03
CA GLU A 416 -1.22 11.17 -0.32
C GLU A 416 0.26 10.79 -0.48
N LEU A 417 0.60 10.36 -1.69
CA LEU A 417 1.95 10.20 -2.20
C LEU A 417 2.10 11.12 -3.40
N THR A 418 3.20 11.85 -3.47
CA THR A 418 3.56 12.60 -4.68
C THR A 418 4.78 11.98 -5.33
N PHE A 419 4.80 11.98 -6.66
CA PHE A 419 5.99 11.67 -7.45
C PHE A 419 6.09 12.63 -8.63
N ARG A 420 7.28 12.80 -9.18
CA ARG A 420 7.54 13.73 -10.29
C ARG A 420 7.78 12.95 -11.57
N ILE A 421 7.20 13.43 -12.66
CA ILE A 421 7.53 13.01 -14.02
C ILE A 421 8.30 14.15 -14.66
N PHE A 422 9.58 13.91 -14.98
CA PHE A 422 10.39 14.84 -15.76
C PHE A 422 10.23 14.57 -17.25
N TYR A 423 10.21 15.64 -18.04
CA TYR A 423 10.41 15.62 -19.48
C TYR A 423 11.75 16.28 -19.80
N GLU A 424 12.67 15.48 -20.34
CA GLU A 424 14.05 15.85 -20.65
C GLU A 424 14.39 15.51 -22.12
N PRO A 425 13.89 16.28 -23.10
CA PRO A 425 14.07 15.96 -24.50
C PRO A 425 15.53 16.08 -24.92
N THR A 426 16.04 15.05 -25.59
CA THR A 426 17.39 14.93 -26.17
C THR A 426 17.40 15.09 -27.69
N ARG A 427 16.20 15.20 -28.29
CA ARG A 427 15.97 15.36 -29.73
C ARG A 427 14.71 16.20 -29.95
N ALA A 428 14.61 16.88 -31.09
CA ALA A 428 13.39 17.59 -31.47
C ALA A 428 12.28 16.62 -31.93
N GLY A 429 11.01 17.04 -31.78
CA GLY A 429 9.82 16.26 -32.14
C GLY A 429 8.80 16.16 -31.01
N GLU A 430 7.70 15.43 -31.26
CA GLU A 430 6.70 15.08 -30.25
C GLU A 430 7.09 13.78 -29.53
N HIS A 431 6.86 13.75 -28.22
CA HIS A 431 7.16 12.62 -27.36
C HIS A 431 5.98 12.29 -26.44
N GLY A 432 5.78 11.01 -26.14
CA GLY A 432 4.76 10.56 -25.21
C GLY A 432 5.17 9.36 -24.38
N ALA A 433 4.66 9.30 -23.15
CA ALA A 433 4.77 8.15 -22.27
C ALA A 433 3.46 7.94 -21.49
N SER A 434 3.33 6.77 -20.87
CA SER A 434 2.33 6.49 -19.85
C SER A 434 3.01 5.96 -18.60
N VAL A 435 2.57 6.38 -17.43
CA VAL A 435 3.09 5.92 -16.13
C VAL A 435 1.98 5.21 -15.39
N GLY A 436 2.07 3.89 -15.31
CA GLY A 436 1.11 3.03 -14.63
C GLY A 436 1.43 2.85 -13.14
N VAL A 437 0.45 3.06 -12.26
CA VAL A 437 0.53 2.84 -10.82
C VAL A 437 0.00 1.44 -10.48
N ARG A 438 0.87 0.54 -10.02
CA ARG A 438 0.46 -0.79 -9.55
C ARG A 438 0.06 -0.76 -8.10
N THR A 439 -1.19 -1.12 -7.80
CA THR A 439 -1.74 -1.05 -6.45
C THR A 439 -2.77 -2.15 -6.15
N ASN A 440 -3.08 -2.33 -4.86
CA ASN A 440 -4.16 -3.17 -4.35
C ASN A 440 -5.55 -2.46 -4.32
N GLY A 441 -5.64 -1.22 -4.82
CA GLY A 441 -6.90 -0.46 -4.88
C GLY A 441 -7.99 -1.11 -5.74
N PHE A 442 -9.25 -0.88 -5.37
CA PHE A 442 -10.42 -1.31 -6.14
C PHE A 442 -10.37 -0.75 -7.56
N GLN A 443 -10.57 -1.62 -8.56
CA GLN A 443 -10.45 -1.32 -10.01
C GLN A 443 -9.11 -0.70 -10.47
N ALA A 444 -8.11 -0.61 -9.61
CA ALA A 444 -6.87 0.12 -9.88
C ALA A 444 -5.76 -0.78 -10.50
N SER A 445 -6.13 -1.88 -11.17
CA SER A 445 -5.16 -2.91 -11.58
C SER A 445 -3.97 -2.36 -12.41
N VAL A 446 -4.14 -1.23 -13.12
CA VAL A 446 -3.10 -0.21 -13.38
C VAL A 446 -3.79 1.14 -13.63
N ALA A 447 -3.86 2.04 -12.65
CA ALA A 447 -4.19 3.44 -12.97
C ALA A 447 -3.02 4.09 -13.71
N ARG A 448 -3.26 5.05 -14.60
CA ARG A 448 -2.18 5.61 -15.45
C ARG A 448 -2.19 7.13 -15.45
N VAL A 449 -1.01 7.70 -15.67
CA VAL A 449 -0.83 9.09 -16.07
C VAL A 449 -0.28 9.11 -17.49
N ASP A 450 -1.03 9.68 -18.43
CA ASP A 450 -0.56 9.85 -19.80
C ASP A 450 0.11 11.21 -19.96
N VAL A 451 1.40 11.21 -20.30
CA VAL A 451 2.18 12.43 -20.50
C VAL A 451 2.59 12.60 -21.95
N GLN A 452 2.57 13.84 -22.43
CA GLN A 452 3.01 14.22 -23.78
C GLN A 452 3.76 15.55 -23.73
N GLY A 453 4.71 15.75 -24.65
CA GLY A 453 5.48 16.99 -24.77
C GLY A 453 6.09 17.12 -26.16
N SER A 454 6.50 18.32 -26.54
CA SER A 454 7.20 18.57 -27.80
C SER A 454 8.50 19.32 -27.57
N ALA A 455 9.49 19.09 -28.43
CA ALA A 455 10.79 19.75 -28.35
C ALA A 455 11.24 20.33 -29.69
N ARG A 456 11.95 21.46 -29.64
CA ARG A 456 12.55 22.11 -30.82
C ARG A 456 14.07 22.28 -30.67
N GLU A 457 14.77 22.30 -31.80
CA GLU A 457 16.20 22.63 -31.86
C GLU A 457 16.46 24.09 -31.47
N HIS A 458 17.65 24.35 -30.92
CA HIS A 458 18.12 25.69 -30.55
C HIS A 458 19.65 25.79 -30.75
N LEU A 459 20.20 27.01 -30.77
CA LEU A 459 21.66 27.22 -30.80
C LEU A 459 22.31 26.92 -29.44
N PRO A 460 23.59 26.47 -29.40
CA PRO A 460 24.28 26.19 -28.14
C PRO A 460 24.21 27.33 -27.13
N CYS A 461 24.05 26.98 -25.85
CA CYS A 461 23.93 27.95 -24.77
C CYS A 461 25.16 28.87 -24.68
N ARG A 462 24.94 30.16 -24.45
CA ARG A 462 25.99 31.12 -24.08
C ARG A 462 25.64 31.79 -22.77
N LEU A 463 26.07 31.17 -21.67
CA LEU A 463 25.84 31.67 -20.32
C LEU A 463 27.02 32.49 -19.81
N ALA A 464 26.73 33.52 -19.03
CA ALA A 464 27.67 34.20 -18.16
C ALA A 464 27.26 33.93 -16.70
N ILE A 465 28.21 33.46 -15.90
CA ILE A 465 28.00 33.19 -14.47
C ILE A 465 28.65 34.32 -13.67
N THR A 466 27.93 34.87 -12.70
CA THR A 466 28.45 35.96 -11.85
C THR A 466 28.06 35.71 -10.39
N PRO A 467 29.02 35.59 -9.47
CA PRO A 467 30.47 35.59 -9.71
C PRO A 467 30.94 34.26 -10.34
N GLU A 468 32.13 34.25 -10.96
CA GLU A 468 32.73 33.01 -11.52
C GLU A 468 33.24 32.05 -10.42
N ALA A 469 33.46 32.57 -9.21
CA ALA A 469 33.74 31.81 -8.00
C ALA A 469 33.11 32.53 -6.80
N VAL A 470 32.56 31.77 -5.86
CA VAL A 470 31.96 32.31 -4.64
C VAL A 470 32.97 32.20 -3.50
N ASP A 471 33.43 33.33 -2.98
CA ASP A 471 34.34 33.40 -1.84
C ASP A 471 33.61 33.93 -0.61
N PHE A 472 33.51 33.09 0.42
CA PHE A 472 32.92 33.45 1.71
C PHE A 472 33.92 34.13 2.66
N GLY A 473 35.18 34.35 2.24
CA GLY A 473 36.18 34.97 3.12
C GLY A 473 36.32 34.21 4.44
N THR A 474 36.41 34.96 5.55
CA THR A 474 36.39 34.43 6.91
C THR A 474 34.99 34.53 7.52
N VAL A 475 34.43 33.39 7.88
CA VAL A 475 33.24 33.25 8.74
C VAL A 475 33.69 32.61 10.04
N VAL A 476 33.24 33.11 11.20
CA VAL A 476 33.63 32.53 12.49
C VAL A 476 33.12 31.09 12.62
N PRO A 477 33.85 30.18 13.29
CA PRO A 477 33.37 28.82 13.54
C PRO A 477 31.97 28.81 14.19
N GLY A 478 31.12 27.87 13.76
CA GLY A 478 29.72 27.80 14.20
C GLY A 478 28.80 28.89 13.64
N GLY A 479 29.34 29.82 12.85
CA GLY A 479 28.55 30.83 12.15
C GLY A 479 27.91 30.31 10.86
N GLU A 480 27.21 31.19 10.16
CA GLU A 480 26.72 30.94 8.79
C GLU A 480 26.82 32.23 7.96
N ALA A 481 26.93 32.06 6.64
CA ALA A 481 26.86 33.15 5.68
C ALA A 481 26.21 32.71 4.38
N VAL A 482 25.45 33.60 3.74
CA VAL A 482 24.77 33.35 2.46
C VAL A 482 25.27 34.31 1.41
N LEU A 483 25.67 33.77 0.27
CA LEU A 483 25.99 34.50 -0.96
C LEU A 483 25.17 33.88 -2.11
N GLY A 484 25.39 34.29 -3.35
CA GLY A 484 24.64 33.73 -4.47
C GLY A 484 25.37 33.74 -5.79
N VAL A 485 24.74 33.06 -6.74
CA VAL A 485 25.21 32.92 -8.12
C VAL A 485 24.10 33.39 -9.06
N LYS A 486 24.46 34.22 -10.04
CA LYS A 486 23.60 34.64 -11.15
C LYS A 486 23.97 33.88 -12.41
N VAL A 487 22.96 33.37 -13.10
CA VAL A 487 23.07 32.74 -14.42
C VAL A 487 22.38 33.64 -15.43
N ASN A 488 23.16 34.20 -16.37
CA ASN A 488 22.67 35.13 -17.38
C ASN A 488 22.85 34.55 -18.79
N ASN A 489 21.80 34.57 -19.61
CA ASN A 489 21.92 34.20 -21.02
C ASN A 489 22.38 35.41 -21.85
N VAL A 490 23.66 35.41 -22.22
CA VAL A 490 24.30 36.42 -23.08
C VAL A 490 24.32 36.02 -24.56
N GLY A 491 23.64 34.93 -24.90
CA GLY A 491 23.42 34.47 -26.26
C GLY A 491 22.29 35.20 -26.97
N THR A 492 21.95 34.70 -28.16
CA THR A 492 20.84 35.20 -29.00
C THR A 492 19.66 34.24 -29.06
N ASP A 493 19.76 33.07 -28.43
CA ASP A 493 18.75 32.02 -28.43
C ASP A 493 18.58 31.46 -27.00
N VAL A 494 17.52 30.70 -26.76
CA VAL A 494 17.15 30.16 -25.44
C VAL A 494 18.24 29.25 -24.87
N CYS A 495 18.44 29.32 -23.55
CA CYS A 495 19.37 28.46 -22.83
C CYS A 495 18.60 27.58 -21.83
N PRO A 496 18.35 26.29 -22.14
CA PRO A 496 17.94 25.32 -21.13
C PRO A 496 19.13 24.99 -20.22
N VAL A 497 18.93 25.22 -18.92
CA VAL A 497 19.86 24.94 -17.83
C VAL A 497 19.21 23.94 -16.89
N LYS A 498 19.96 22.96 -16.38
CA LYS A 498 19.40 21.91 -15.51
C LYS A 498 20.40 21.40 -14.48
N ASN A 499 19.88 20.61 -13.54
CA ASN A 499 20.66 19.90 -12.51
C ASN A 499 21.63 20.86 -11.78
N ILE A 500 21.12 22.01 -11.33
CA ILE A 500 21.89 22.98 -10.57
C ILE A 500 21.94 22.51 -9.12
N ARG A 501 23.12 22.09 -8.68
CA ARG A 501 23.35 21.44 -7.39
C ARG A 501 24.80 21.54 -6.98
N LEU A 502 25.12 21.19 -5.74
CA LEU A 502 26.50 21.04 -5.30
C LEU A 502 27.10 19.76 -5.90
N ALA A 503 28.22 19.89 -6.61
CA ALA A 503 29.05 18.76 -7.02
C ALA A 503 29.99 18.31 -5.90
N ASP A 504 30.38 19.24 -5.03
CA ASP A 504 31.15 19.00 -3.82
C ASP A 504 30.68 19.98 -2.73
N ASP A 505 30.07 19.45 -1.68
CA ASP A 505 29.58 20.19 -0.52
C ASP A 505 30.64 20.40 0.58
N ALA A 506 31.86 19.90 0.33
CA ALA A 506 33.00 19.93 1.25
C ALA A 506 32.70 19.31 2.64
N GLY A 507 31.86 18.27 2.68
CA GLY A 507 31.45 17.60 3.91
C GLY A 507 30.28 18.30 4.58
N GLU A 508 29.24 18.62 3.80
CA GLU A 508 27.99 19.29 4.24
C GLU A 508 28.16 20.72 4.78
N VAL A 509 29.32 21.35 4.55
CA VAL A 509 29.56 22.75 4.99
C VAL A 509 29.02 23.77 4.00
N PHE A 510 28.83 23.38 2.73
CA PHE A 510 28.10 24.17 1.75
C PHE A 510 26.72 23.57 1.52
N ASP A 511 25.70 24.41 1.42
CA ASP A 511 24.36 24.00 0.97
C ASP A 511 23.71 25.04 0.05
N MET A 512 22.59 24.67 -0.56
CA MET A 512 21.72 25.59 -1.28
C MET A 512 20.43 25.75 -0.47
N PRO A 513 20.20 26.89 0.22
CA PRO A 513 19.02 27.08 1.07
C PRO A 513 17.69 26.95 0.32
N GLY A 514 17.68 27.27 -0.98
CA GLY A 514 16.52 27.09 -1.87
C GLY A 514 16.36 25.67 -2.43
N GLY A 515 17.24 24.74 -2.07
CA GLY A 515 17.33 23.40 -2.66
C GLY A 515 17.98 23.37 -4.04
N GLU A 516 18.21 22.16 -4.56
CA GLU A 516 18.66 21.96 -5.94
C GLU A 516 17.60 22.44 -6.95
N ILE A 517 18.04 22.96 -8.09
CA ILE A 517 17.15 23.41 -9.16
C ILE A 517 17.20 22.40 -10.31
N ASP A 518 16.06 21.72 -10.53
CA ASP A 518 15.92 20.70 -11.57
C ASP A 518 16.18 21.26 -12.97
N GLY A 519 15.53 22.37 -13.33
CA GLY A 519 15.73 22.99 -14.64
C GLY A 519 15.07 24.36 -14.80
N VAL A 520 15.69 25.22 -15.59
CA VAL A 520 15.27 26.59 -15.93
C VAL A 520 15.53 26.84 -17.40
N ILE A 521 14.57 27.44 -18.10
CA ILE A 521 14.77 27.94 -19.47
C ILE A 521 15.04 29.43 -19.37
N VAL A 522 16.24 29.85 -19.76
CA VAL A 522 16.67 31.25 -19.70
C VAL A 522 16.59 31.86 -21.09
N GLU A 523 15.64 32.76 -21.30
CA GLU A 523 15.48 33.51 -22.55
C GLU A 523 16.68 34.44 -22.83
N PRO A 524 16.96 34.82 -24.08
CA PRO A 524 18.06 35.74 -24.41
C PRO A 524 17.97 37.07 -23.66
N GLY A 525 19.04 37.45 -22.96
CA GLY A 525 19.10 38.67 -22.15
C GLY A 525 18.40 38.57 -20.79
N TYR A 526 17.79 37.43 -20.46
CA TYR A 526 17.23 37.16 -19.14
C TYR A 526 18.25 36.46 -18.23
N TRP A 527 18.01 36.54 -16.93
CA TRP A 527 18.83 35.92 -15.90
C TRP A 527 17.97 35.45 -14.73
N PHE A 528 18.57 34.63 -13.87
CA PHE A 528 18.07 34.34 -12.53
C PHE A 528 19.25 34.22 -11.57
N SER A 529 18.98 34.35 -10.28
CA SER A 529 19.96 34.15 -9.22
C SER A 529 19.42 33.20 -8.15
N PHE A 530 20.33 32.54 -7.44
CA PHE A 530 20.02 31.64 -6.33
C PHE A 530 21.12 31.69 -5.28
N MET A 531 20.79 31.21 -4.08
CA MET A 531 21.65 31.27 -2.91
C MET A 531 22.55 30.04 -2.77
N VAL A 532 23.74 30.28 -2.22
CA VAL A 532 24.65 29.26 -1.68
C VAL A 532 25.02 29.71 -0.28
N ARG A 533 25.00 28.78 0.68
CA ARG A 533 25.32 29.05 2.08
C ARG A 533 26.57 28.28 2.50
N PHE A 534 27.33 28.89 3.39
CA PHE A 534 28.47 28.29 4.06
C PHE A 534 28.21 28.23 5.58
N MET A 535 28.29 27.03 6.14
CA MET A 535 28.09 26.71 7.55
C MET A 535 29.35 26.01 8.10
N PRO A 536 30.40 26.78 8.47
CA PRO A 536 31.63 26.20 8.96
C PRO A 536 31.47 25.48 10.31
N PRO A 537 32.12 24.31 10.50
CA PRO A 537 32.12 23.61 11.77
C PRO A 537 32.90 24.39 12.84
N GLU A 538 32.58 24.13 14.11
CA GLU A 538 33.25 24.71 15.29
C GLU A 538 34.77 24.47 15.31
N SER A 539 35.24 23.40 14.66
CA SER A 539 36.67 23.07 14.58
C SER A 539 37.49 24.09 13.77
N GLY A 540 36.85 24.93 12.97
CA GLY A 540 37.53 25.81 12.02
C GLY A 540 38.14 25.05 10.83
N GLY A 541 38.84 25.78 9.95
CA GLY A 541 39.54 25.23 8.78
C GLY A 541 39.28 26.00 7.47
N THR A 542 39.94 25.59 6.39
CA THR A 542 39.67 26.08 5.03
C THR A 542 38.87 25.04 4.25
N PHE A 543 37.82 25.49 3.57
CA PHE A 543 36.91 24.63 2.83
C PHE A 543 36.87 25.06 1.36
N ALA A 544 36.85 24.07 0.48
CA ALA A 544 36.72 24.25 -0.96
C ALA A 544 35.69 23.26 -1.46
N GLY A 545 34.69 23.75 -2.19
CA GLY A 545 33.64 22.96 -2.81
C GLY A 545 33.36 23.43 -4.23
N ALA A 546 32.33 22.89 -4.84
CA ALA A 546 31.95 23.27 -6.19
C ALA A 546 30.44 23.15 -6.40
N LEU A 547 29.85 24.19 -6.98
CA LEU A 547 28.51 24.16 -7.53
C LEU A 547 28.59 23.72 -9.00
N GLN A 548 27.66 22.87 -9.42
CA GLN A 548 27.51 22.40 -10.79
C GLN A 548 26.24 22.98 -11.42
N ILE A 549 26.36 23.36 -12.70
CA ILE A 549 25.27 23.82 -13.56
C ILE A 549 25.39 23.07 -14.90
N GLU A 550 24.37 22.32 -15.31
CA GLU A 550 24.36 21.67 -16.63
C GLU A 550 23.66 22.56 -17.67
N GLN A 551 24.20 22.62 -18.88
CA GLN A 551 23.66 23.42 -19.98
C GLN A 551 23.69 22.66 -21.31
N SER A 552 22.84 23.11 -22.25
CA SER A 552 22.83 22.60 -23.63
C SER A 552 23.90 23.28 -24.49
N ASP A 553 25.18 23.04 -24.14
CA ASP A 553 26.35 23.37 -24.96
C ASP A 553 27.23 22.11 -25.09
N PRO A 554 27.31 21.48 -26.29
CA PRO A 554 28.11 20.28 -26.49
C PRO A 554 29.62 20.44 -26.18
N GLY A 555 30.15 21.67 -26.28
CA GLY A 555 31.55 21.95 -25.97
C GLY A 555 31.83 22.13 -24.47
N ASN A 556 30.81 22.52 -23.70
CA ASN A 556 30.91 22.75 -22.27
C ASN A 556 29.59 22.42 -21.55
N PRO A 557 29.22 21.13 -21.46
CA PRO A 557 27.89 20.73 -20.97
C PRO A 557 27.72 20.93 -19.46
N VAL A 558 28.81 21.11 -18.71
CA VAL A 558 28.80 21.27 -17.26
C VAL A 558 29.70 22.44 -16.88
N ILE A 559 29.12 23.46 -16.24
CA ILE A 559 29.86 24.57 -15.63
C ILE A 559 30.04 24.27 -14.15
N LEU A 560 31.29 24.37 -13.67
CA LEU A 560 31.62 24.31 -12.25
C LEU A 560 31.94 25.71 -11.72
N VAL A 561 31.25 26.13 -10.67
CA VAL A 561 31.50 27.38 -9.94
C VAL A 561 32.21 27.02 -8.64
N PRO A 562 33.50 27.35 -8.48
CA PRO A 562 34.23 27.06 -7.26
C PRO A 562 33.65 27.81 -6.07
N LEU A 563 33.56 27.10 -4.94
CA LEU A 563 33.16 27.66 -3.65
C LEU A 563 34.37 27.63 -2.72
N SER A 564 34.64 28.71 -2.00
CA SER A 564 35.65 28.71 -0.95
C SER A 564 35.21 29.45 0.30
N GLY A 565 35.59 28.93 1.47
CA GLY A 565 35.36 29.58 2.75
C GLY A 565 36.48 29.29 3.73
N ASN A 566 36.73 30.21 4.64
CA ASN A 566 37.65 30.02 5.75
C ASN A 566 36.88 30.19 7.07
N ALA A 567 37.10 29.24 7.97
CA ALA A 567 36.57 29.22 9.31
C ALA A 567 37.71 29.47 10.29
N GLN A 568 37.79 30.69 10.79
CA GLN A 568 38.83 31.13 11.69
C GLN A 568 38.21 31.92 12.85
N PRO A 569 38.59 31.64 14.11
CA PRO A 569 38.20 32.48 15.24
C PRO A 569 38.60 33.94 14.98
N SER A 570 37.63 34.84 15.12
CA SER A 570 37.83 36.28 14.96
C SER A 570 37.40 36.98 16.23
N CYS A 571 38.25 37.89 16.72
CA CYS A 571 37.91 38.84 17.77
C CYS A 571 37.59 40.24 17.22
N ILE A 572 37.40 40.37 15.90
CA ILE A 572 36.59 41.45 15.35
C ILE A 572 35.18 40.94 15.10
N THR A 573 34.18 41.78 15.39
CA THR A 573 32.77 41.44 15.17
C THR A 573 32.08 42.54 14.37
N ALA A 574 31.16 42.14 13.50
CA ALA A 574 30.29 43.04 12.78
C ALA A 574 28.88 43.01 13.38
N LYS A 575 28.30 44.18 13.64
CA LYS A 575 26.96 44.33 14.24
C LYS A 575 26.12 45.31 13.40
N PRO A 576 25.06 44.84 12.69
CA PRO A 576 24.67 43.45 12.47
C PRO A 576 25.69 42.67 11.61
N ARG A 577 25.68 41.34 11.72
CA ARG A 577 26.61 40.42 11.01
C ARG A 577 26.38 40.33 9.50
N TRP A 578 25.23 40.78 9.02
CA TRP A 578 24.86 40.91 7.61
C TRP A 578 23.97 42.14 7.45
N LEU A 579 23.91 42.68 6.23
CA LEU A 579 23.03 43.77 5.85
C LEU A 579 22.01 43.26 4.85
N ASP A 580 20.75 43.22 5.27
CA ASP A 580 19.62 42.83 4.43
C ASP A 580 18.73 44.04 4.18
N PHE A 581 18.69 44.48 2.93
CA PHE A 581 17.94 45.63 2.46
C PHE A 581 16.49 45.28 2.08
N GLY A 582 16.11 44.00 2.14
CA GLY A 582 14.80 43.49 1.77
C GLY A 582 14.46 43.70 0.30
N ILE A 583 13.17 43.66 -0.01
CA ILE A 583 12.65 43.88 -1.36
C ILE A 583 12.52 45.38 -1.62
N THR A 584 13.11 45.82 -2.73
CA THR A 584 13.06 47.20 -3.25
C THR A 584 12.39 47.22 -4.62
N ARG A 585 11.97 48.39 -5.07
CA ARG A 585 11.50 48.60 -6.45
C ARG A 585 12.64 49.14 -7.30
N PRO A 586 12.76 48.77 -8.59
CA PRO A 586 13.73 49.37 -9.50
C PRO A 586 13.64 50.89 -9.50
N GLY A 587 14.74 51.56 -9.13
CA GLY A 587 14.84 53.02 -9.06
C GLY A 587 14.36 53.67 -7.76
N CYS A 588 13.90 52.89 -6.79
CA CYS A 588 13.64 53.34 -5.42
C CYS A 588 14.77 52.83 -4.53
N GLY A 589 15.74 53.69 -4.22
CA GLY A 589 16.91 53.33 -3.40
C GLY A 589 16.48 52.84 -2.02
N ALA A 590 17.12 51.81 -1.50
CA ALA A 590 16.92 51.40 -0.12
C ALA A 590 17.57 52.39 0.85
N ASP A 591 17.09 52.39 2.09
CA ASP A 591 17.79 53.05 3.18
C ASP A 591 19.23 52.54 3.29
N THR A 592 20.15 53.45 3.58
CA THR A 592 21.54 53.07 3.84
C THR A 592 21.61 52.32 5.16
N LEU A 593 22.06 51.07 5.11
CA LEU A 593 22.25 50.25 6.29
C LEU A 593 23.70 50.34 6.75
N THR A 594 23.92 50.22 8.05
CA THR A 594 25.25 50.31 8.65
C THR A 594 25.54 49.04 9.45
N THR A 595 26.74 48.50 9.26
CA THR A 595 27.33 47.53 10.18
C THR A 595 28.45 48.21 10.96
N VAL A 596 28.54 47.94 12.26
CA VAL A 596 29.59 48.45 13.13
C VAL A 596 30.61 47.35 13.34
N ILE A 597 31.85 47.61 12.94
CA ILE A 597 32.99 46.73 13.21
C ILE A 597 33.55 47.09 14.58
N GLU A 598 33.56 46.13 15.50
CA GLU A 598 34.07 46.27 16.86
C GLU A 598 35.32 45.41 17.05
N ASN A 599 36.37 46.00 17.62
CA ASN A 599 37.52 45.24 18.11
C ASN A 599 37.24 44.71 19.53
N VAL A 600 36.88 43.43 19.64
CA VAL A 600 36.73 42.73 20.94
C VAL A 600 38.00 42.02 21.37
N CYS A 601 39.11 42.16 20.63
CA CYS A 601 40.41 41.64 21.02
C CYS A 601 40.98 42.41 22.22
N SER A 602 41.87 41.77 22.97
CA SER A 602 42.65 42.42 24.05
C SER A 602 43.81 43.28 23.54
N THR A 603 44.04 43.31 22.22
CA THR A 603 45.12 44.04 21.56
C THR A 603 44.58 44.86 20.39
N PRO A 604 45.28 45.92 19.95
CA PRO A 604 44.86 46.70 18.80
C PRO A 604 44.80 45.85 17.53
N VAL A 605 43.78 46.09 16.69
CA VAL A 605 43.61 45.43 15.39
C VAL A 605 43.70 46.47 14.29
N GLU A 606 44.51 46.21 13.27
CA GLU A 606 44.60 47.04 12.08
C GLU A 606 43.61 46.54 11.02
N LEU A 607 42.66 47.40 10.65
CA LEU A 607 41.85 47.24 9.45
C LEU A 607 42.61 47.86 8.27
N SER A 608 42.94 47.05 7.27
CA SER A 608 43.74 47.49 6.12
C SER A 608 42.91 47.80 4.87
N GLY A 609 41.66 47.32 4.81
CA GLY A 609 40.79 47.47 3.66
C GLY A 609 39.33 47.14 3.96
N VAL A 610 38.43 47.80 3.23
CA VAL A 610 37.00 47.50 3.18
C VAL A 610 36.59 47.50 1.72
N THR A 611 36.08 46.38 1.21
CA THR A 611 35.71 46.24 -0.21
C THR A 611 34.43 45.44 -0.35
N ILE A 612 33.62 45.78 -1.36
CA ILE A 612 32.51 44.93 -1.78
C ILE A 612 33.06 44.01 -2.88
N GLY A 613 33.10 42.71 -2.60
CA GLY A 613 33.56 41.70 -3.55
C GLY A 613 32.51 41.36 -4.60
N PRO A 614 32.86 40.50 -5.58
CA PRO A 614 31.96 40.14 -6.66
C PRO A 614 30.77 39.33 -6.13
N GLY A 615 29.58 39.65 -6.64
CA GLY A 615 28.33 39.07 -6.20
C GLY A 615 27.43 38.65 -7.37
N THR A 616 26.14 38.46 -7.12
CA THR A 616 25.19 38.18 -8.21
C THR A 616 25.02 39.37 -9.13
N THR A 617 25.35 40.58 -8.67
CA THR A 617 25.32 41.81 -9.45
C THR A 617 26.45 42.74 -9.06
N ASP A 618 27.14 43.28 -10.07
CA ASP A 618 28.18 44.27 -9.85
C ASP A 618 27.56 45.66 -9.71
N GLY A 619 27.90 46.36 -8.64
CA GLY A 619 27.55 47.77 -8.44
C GLY A 619 26.16 48.05 -7.84
N GLU A 620 25.37 47.02 -7.52
CA GLU A 620 24.10 47.22 -6.80
C GLU A 620 24.30 47.65 -5.35
N PHE A 621 25.39 47.23 -4.72
CA PHE A 621 25.81 47.67 -3.39
C PHE A 621 26.96 48.66 -3.50
N VAL A 622 26.86 49.77 -2.76
CA VAL A 622 27.84 50.86 -2.78
C VAL A 622 28.25 51.20 -1.35
N LEU A 623 29.56 51.32 -1.11
CA LEU A 623 30.08 51.83 0.16
C LEU A 623 29.72 53.32 0.28
N ALA A 624 28.81 53.64 1.21
CA ALA A 624 28.31 54.99 1.42
C ALA A 624 29.23 55.82 2.32
N ALA A 625 29.68 55.23 3.43
CA ALA A 625 30.59 55.86 4.37
C ALA A 625 31.38 54.83 5.17
N PHE A 626 32.69 55.04 5.32
CA PHE A 626 33.56 54.27 6.20
C PHE A 626 34.82 55.10 6.51
N ALA A 627 35.53 54.75 7.59
CA ALA A 627 36.76 55.43 7.97
C ALA A 627 37.89 55.19 6.95
N PRO A 628 38.81 56.15 6.73
CA PRO A 628 39.98 55.94 5.88
C PRO A 628 40.85 54.78 6.38
N MET A 629 41.31 53.94 5.45
CA MET A 629 42.16 52.77 5.75
C MET A 629 43.64 53.06 5.39
N PRO A 630 44.62 52.48 6.12
CA PRO A 630 44.43 51.58 7.26
C PRO A 630 43.98 52.31 8.53
N LEU A 631 43.15 51.65 9.34
CA LEU A 631 42.64 52.13 10.62
C LEU A 631 43.03 51.14 11.73
N VAL A 632 43.68 51.63 12.79
CA VAL A 632 43.97 50.80 13.96
C VAL A 632 42.89 51.01 15.01
N LEU A 633 42.08 50.00 15.27
CA LEU A 633 41.09 49.98 16.33
C LEU A 633 41.74 49.53 17.64
N GLN A 634 41.70 50.36 18.68
CA GLN A 634 42.04 49.96 20.04
C GLN A 634 41.02 48.93 20.58
N PRO A 635 41.35 48.15 21.62
CA PRO A 635 40.37 47.29 22.29
C PRO A 635 39.10 48.06 22.66
N LYS A 636 37.93 47.49 22.34
CA LYS A 636 36.58 48.08 22.49
C LYS A 636 36.26 49.27 21.57
N GLU A 637 37.18 49.67 20.70
CA GLU A 637 36.92 50.70 19.70
C GLU A 637 36.09 50.12 18.55
N THR A 638 35.25 50.97 17.97
CA THR A 638 34.35 50.62 16.88
C THR A 638 34.52 51.54 15.69
N THR A 639 34.21 51.05 14.49
CA THR A 639 34.05 51.88 13.30
C THR A 639 32.80 51.46 12.53
N PRO A 640 31.91 52.40 12.16
CA PRO A 640 30.79 52.10 11.29
C PRO A 640 31.23 51.94 9.83
N ILE A 641 30.57 51.04 9.11
CA ILE A 641 30.63 50.88 7.65
C ILE A 641 29.19 50.92 7.14
N SER A 642 28.88 51.95 6.37
CA SER A 642 27.56 52.18 5.79
C SER A 642 27.55 51.76 4.32
N VAL A 643 26.52 51.01 3.92
CA VAL A 643 26.32 50.48 2.57
C VAL A 643 24.94 50.93 2.07
N SER A 644 24.87 51.42 0.84
CA SER A 644 23.61 51.69 0.14
C SER A 644 23.34 50.59 -0.90
N TYR A 645 22.07 50.29 -1.12
CA TYR A 645 21.61 49.36 -2.15
C TYR A 645 20.76 50.10 -3.19
N LEU A 646 21.16 50.02 -4.46
CA LEU A 646 20.55 50.75 -5.57
C LEU A 646 19.25 50.11 -6.09
N GLY A 647 19.10 48.79 -5.94
CA GLY A 647 17.94 48.03 -6.41
C GLY A 647 17.66 48.19 -7.91
N SER A 648 18.64 48.54 -8.74
CA SER A 648 18.45 48.80 -10.17
C SER A 648 18.35 47.52 -11.00
N VAL A 649 18.89 46.40 -10.51
CA VAL A 649 18.81 45.10 -11.18
C VAL A 649 17.76 44.22 -10.51
N ALA A 650 16.73 43.84 -11.27
CA ALA A 650 15.66 42.98 -10.78
C ALA A 650 16.15 41.57 -10.39
N GLY A 651 15.51 40.99 -9.39
CA GLY A 651 15.85 39.71 -8.78
C GLY A 651 16.67 39.86 -7.50
N MET A 652 17.27 38.74 -7.07
CA MET A 652 18.03 38.67 -5.84
C MET A 652 19.48 39.10 -6.07
N ASN A 653 19.93 40.08 -5.30
CA ASN A 653 21.23 40.71 -5.33
C ASN A 653 21.99 40.36 -4.04
N LEU A 654 23.09 39.62 -4.16
CA LEU A 654 23.93 39.25 -3.02
C LEU A 654 25.37 39.62 -3.32
N SER A 655 26.10 40.13 -2.34
CA SER A 655 27.54 40.42 -2.47
C SER A 655 28.25 40.31 -1.13
N PRO A 656 29.52 39.89 -1.10
CA PRO A 656 30.31 39.92 0.12
C PRO A 656 30.82 41.35 0.39
N LEU A 657 30.63 41.86 1.62
CA LEU A 657 31.43 42.97 2.13
C LEU A 657 32.62 42.39 2.90
N PHE A 658 33.81 42.58 2.36
CA PHE A 658 35.06 42.11 2.94
C PHE A 658 35.72 43.20 3.76
N VAL A 659 36.13 42.84 4.98
CA VAL A 659 36.92 43.69 5.89
C VAL A 659 38.26 43.00 6.16
N ASP A 660 39.34 43.57 5.61
CA ASP A 660 40.69 43.05 5.81
C ASP A 660 41.23 43.48 7.18
N ALA A 661 41.44 42.53 8.08
CA ALA A 661 41.89 42.80 9.45
C ALA A 661 43.14 42.01 9.82
N SER A 662 44.06 42.64 10.55
CA SER A 662 45.27 42.00 11.06
C SER A 662 44.91 40.80 11.94
N GLY A 663 45.54 39.66 11.67
CA GLY A 663 45.31 38.42 12.41
C GLY A 663 44.30 37.48 11.78
N LEU A 664 43.63 37.86 10.68
CA LEU A 664 42.85 36.96 9.85
C LEU A 664 43.63 36.57 8.58
N ASP A 665 43.57 35.30 8.19
CA ASP A 665 44.22 34.80 6.97
C ASP A 665 43.44 35.21 5.70
N ARG A 666 42.14 35.46 5.84
CA ARG A 666 41.23 35.95 4.81
C ARG A 666 40.37 37.10 5.34
N PRO A 667 39.83 37.97 4.47
CA PRO A 667 38.99 39.08 4.91
C PRO A 667 37.77 38.61 5.69
N TYR A 668 37.37 39.31 6.74
CA TYR A 668 36.14 39.05 7.48
C TYR A 668 34.93 39.34 6.61
N LEU A 669 33.96 38.42 6.56
CA LEU A 669 32.76 38.56 5.72
C LEU A 669 31.60 39.20 6.48
N VAL A 670 30.98 40.20 5.84
CA VAL A 670 29.63 40.67 6.13
C VAL A 670 28.77 40.47 4.87
N PRO A 671 27.80 39.53 4.86
CA PRO A 671 26.94 39.34 3.70
C PRO A 671 26.04 40.56 3.43
N LEU A 672 25.93 40.95 2.17
CA LEU A 672 24.97 41.95 1.69
C LEU A 672 23.88 41.25 0.91
N ILE A 673 22.62 41.51 1.26
CA ILE A 673 21.44 40.87 0.68
C ILE A 673 20.45 41.97 0.30
N GLY A 674 19.92 41.91 -0.90
CA GLY A 674 18.85 42.78 -1.36
C GLY A 674 18.08 42.11 -2.47
N GLU A 675 16.82 42.46 -2.62
CA GLU A 675 16.00 42.01 -3.75
C GLU A 675 15.41 43.23 -4.44
N SER A 676 15.28 43.19 -5.76
CA SER A 676 14.56 44.21 -6.51
C SER A 676 13.45 43.57 -7.32
N SER A 677 12.21 44.01 -7.12
CA SER A 677 11.02 43.48 -7.78
C SER A 677 10.17 44.60 -8.35
N GLN A 678 9.69 44.45 -9.58
CA GLN A 678 8.86 45.48 -10.24
C GLN A 678 7.54 45.75 -9.49
N ASN A 679 7.00 44.76 -8.79
CA ASN A 679 5.76 44.91 -8.05
C ASN A 679 5.99 45.57 -6.68
N GLY A 680 7.19 45.41 -6.10
CA GLY A 680 7.53 45.91 -4.75
C GLY A 680 6.53 45.48 -3.68
N GLU A 681 5.89 44.33 -3.87
CA GLU A 681 4.99 43.73 -2.90
C GLU A 681 5.82 43.22 -1.73
N VAL A 682 5.48 43.73 -0.55
CA VAL A 682 5.98 43.28 0.72
C VAL A 682 4.87 42.48 1.38
N THR A 683 5.23 41.30 1.85
CA THR A 683 4.36 40.46 2.67
C THR A 683 4.97 40.36 4.05
N ASP A 684 4.42 41.11 5.00
CA ASP A 684 4.76 40.91 6.41
C ASP A 684 3.91 39.80 6.98
N THR A 685 4.56 38.79 7.55
CA THR A 685 3.87 37.72 8.27
C THR A 685 4.11 37.87 9.77
N PHE A 686 3.02 37.80 10.52
CA PHE A 686 2.98 37.74 11.96
C PHE A 686 2.30 36.44 12.38
N VAL A 687 2.68 35.93 13.54
CA VAL A 687 1.90 34.89 14.21
C VAL A 687 1.37 35.51 15.48
N GLN A 688 0.06 35.48 15.65
CA GLN A 688 -0.55 35.96 16.88
C GLN A 688 -0.01 35.13 18.03
N GLN A 689 0.58 35.82 18.99
CA GLN A 689 1.11 35.14 20.17
C GLN A 689 -0.01 34.36 20.85
N ASP A 690 0.29 33.13 21.19
CA ASP A 690 -0.45 32.46 22.23
C ASP A 690 -0.11 33.17 23.55
N GLY A 691 -0.95 34.12 23.95
CA GLY A 691 -0.78 34.88 25.20
C GLY A 691 -0.73 33.99 26.45
N SER A 692 -1.01 32.69 26.31
CA SER A 692 -0.79 31.69 27.35
C SER A 692 0.64 31.15 27.41
N LYS A 693 1.54 31.40 26.46
CA LYS A 693 2.93 30.89 26.46
C LYS A 693 3.95 32.01 26.59
N VAL A 694 4.70 32.06 27.70
CA VAL A 694 5.71 33.11 27.94
C VAL A 694 6.98 32.56 28.59
N ASP A 695 8.12 33.02 28.08
CA ASP A 695 9.46 32.80 28.61
C ASP A 695 9.87 34.06 29.39
N VAL A 696 10.29 33.91 30.65
CA VAL A 696 10.69 35.02 31.51
C VAL A 696 12.12 34.81 31.99
N LEU A 697 13.00 35.75 31.68
CA LEU A 697 14.38 35.74 32.15
C LEU A 697 14.60 36.85 33.18
N PHE A 698 14.92 36.47 34.41
CA PHE A 698 15.43 37.41 35.40
C PHE A 698 16.94 37.56 35.21
N VAL A 699 17.41 38.80 35.05
CA VAL A 699 18.83 39.16 35.06
C VAL A 699 19.06 39.95 36.34
N VAL A 700 19.59 39.26 37.36
CA VAL A 700 19.69 39.80 38.72
C VAL A 700 21.10 40.24 39.00
N ASP A 701 21.25 41.49 39.41
CA ASP A 701 22.54 42.01 39.81
C ASP A 701 23.05 41.29 41.05
N ASN A 702 24.28 40.80 40.96
CA ASN A 702 24.98 40.08 42.00
C ASN A 702 26.20 40.85 42.49
N THR A 703 26.23 42.19 42.40
CA THR A 703 27.21 43.04 43.08
C THR A 703 26.99 43.08 44.59
N ALA A 704 27.92 43.69 45.34
CA ALA A 704 27.85 43.80 46.79
C ALA A 704 26.89 44.90 47.30
N SER A 705 26.40 45.79 46.43
CA SER A 705 25.47 46.87 46.79
C SER A 705 24.04 46.36 46.99
N MET A 706 23.66 45.29 46.28
CA MET A 706 22.32 44.65 46.27
C MET A 706 21.85 43.96 47.57
N VAL A 707 22.51 44.22 48.70
CA VAL A 707 22.23 43.58 50.01
C VAL A 707 20.80 43.83 50.48
N GLU A 708 20.27 45.04 50.26
CA GLU A 708 18.93 45.41 50.71
C GLU A 708 17.84 44.97 49.72
N GLU A 709 18.20 44.80 48.44
CA GLU A 709 17.33 44.58 47.30
C GLU A 709 17.02 43.09 47.08
N HIS A 710 18.01 42.20 47.24
CA HIS A 710 17.79 40.74 47.08
C HIS A 710 16.64 40.21 47.94
N PRO A 711 16.52 40.55 49.25
CA PRO A 711 15.39 40.10 50.05
C PRO A 711 14.04 40.62 49.56
N LYS A 712 13.99 41.86 49.02
CA LYS A 712 12.75 42.44 48.45
C LYS A 712 12.32 41.68 47.20
N LEU A 713 13.25 41.34 46.32
CA LEU A 713 12.98 40.52 45.13
C LEU A 713 12.47 39.13 45.51
N VAL A 714 13.13 38.44 46.45
CA VAL A 714 12.71 37.11 46.94
C VAL A 714 11.29 37.15 47.53
N GLN A 715 10.95 38.22 48.27
CA GLN A 715 9.62 38.40 48.85
C GLN A 715 8.53 38.68 47.80
N ALA A 716 8.89 39.22 46.64
CA ALA A 716 7.97 39.55 45.56
C ALA A 716 7.61 38.36 44.64
N ILE A 717 8.46 37.32 44.57
CA ILE A 717 8.25 36.13 43.72
C ILE A 717 6.86 35.46 43.87
N PRO A 718 6.27 35.30 45.07
CA PRO A 718 4.94 34.74 45.19
C PRO A 718 3.87 35.51 44.41
N ALA A 719 3.95 36.84 44.33
CA ALA A 719 3.00 37.65 43.56
C ALA A 719 3.07 37.33 42.06
N PHE A 720 4.29 37.19 41.52
CA PHE A 720 4.53 36.81 40.13
C PHE A 720 3.95 35.43 39.78
N ILE A 721 4.29 34.39 40.56
CA ILE A 721 3.82 33.03 40.31
C ILE A 721 2.30 32.92 40.46
N ASN A 722 1.70 33.60 41.45
CA ASN A 722 0.26 33.63 41.62
C ASN A 722 -0.45 34.30 40.45
N ALA A 723 0.11 35.39 39.91
CA ALA A 723 -0.42 36.06 38.73
C ALA A 723 -0.34 35.19 37.46
N ALA A 724 0.76 34.46 37.27
CA ALA A 724 0.91 33.48 36.18
C ALA A 724 -0.09 32.32 36.30
N ARG A 725 -0.27 31.75 37.51
CA ARG A 725 -1.26 30.69 37.76
C ARG A 725 -2.69 31.14 37.54
N ALA A 726 -3.04 32.34 38.01
CA ALA A 726 -4.39 32.89 37.85
C ALA A 726 -4.80 33.04 36.37
N ARG A 727 -3.82 33.11 35.46
CA ARG A 727 -4.01 33.25 34.02
C ARG A 727 -3.76 31.97 33.23
N ASN A 728 -3.44 30.87 33.90
CA ASN A 728 -3.13 29.58 33.29
C ASN A 728 -2.03 29.67 32.20
N VAL A 729 -0.95 30.40 32.52
CA VAL A 729 0.17 30.60 31.59
C VAL A 729 1.11 29.40 31.60
N ASP A 730 1.37 28.84 30.42
CA ASP A 730 2.49 27.97 30.12
C ASP A 730 3.82 28.75 30.19
N LEU A 731 4.34 28.83 31.42
CA LEU A 731 5.51 29.62 31.80
C LEU A 731 6.79 28.80 31.70
N HIS A 732 7.82 29.36 31.05
CA HIS A 732 9.22 29.04 31.31
C HIS A 732 9.84 30.22 32.04
N VAL A 733 10.48 30.01 33.19
CA VAL A 733 11.19 31.07 33.91
C VAL A 733 12.59 30.62 34.31
N ALA A 734 13.58 31.46 34.04
CA ALA A 734 14.98 31.23 34.37
C ALA A 734 15.60 32.49 35.00
N VAL A 735 16.75 32.32 35.63
CA VAL A 735 17.51 33.38 36.28
C VAL A 735 18.96 33.33 35.80
N THR A 736 19.54 34.47 35.46
CA THR A 736 20.99 34.66 35.26
C THR A 736 21.45 35.86 36.08
N THR A 737 22.76 36.03 36.23
CA THR A 737 23.40 37.16 36.91
C THR A 737 23.86 38.23 35.92
N THR A 738 24.19 39.43 36.41
CA THR A 738 24.83 40.52 35.62
C THR A 738 26.34 40.31 35.43
N GLY A 739 26.95 39.44 36.23
CA GLY A 739 28.38 39.19 36.22
C GLY A 739 28.88 38.41 35.00
N ILE A 740 29.91 38.93 34.34
CA ILE A 740 30.55 38.30 33.17
C ILE A 740 31.85 37.58 33.54
N GLU A 741 32.66 38.18 34.41
CA GLU A 741 33.96 37.65 34.79
C GLU A 741 33.95 37.12 36.23
N PRO A 742 34.57 35.95 36.51
CA PRO A 742 34.65 35.42 37.85
C PRO A 742 35.32 36.38 38.83
N ALA A 743 34.70 36.57 39.99
CA ALA A 743 35.11 37.52 41.01
C ALA A 743 35.22 36.90 42.42
N SER A 744 34.63 35.72 42.65
CA SER A 744 34.70 34.96 43.90
C SER A 744 34.64 33.45 43.63
N ASN A 745 35.12 32.61 44.56
CA ASN A 745 35.01 31.14 44.46
C ASN A 745 33.92 30.57 45.39
N ALA A 746 33.12 31.42 46.04
CA ALA A 746 32.26 31.03 47.16
C ALA A 746 30.87 31.70 47.11
N CYS A 747 30.17 31.55 45.98
CA CYS A 747 28.82 32.09 45.80
C CYS A 747 27.77 30.99 45.91
N PRO A 748 26.52 31.33 46.24
CA PRO A 748 25.42 30.37 46.23
C PRO A 748 25.28 29.71 44.86
N GLY A 749 24.79 28.47 44.82
CA GLY A 749 24.51 27.78 43.55
C GLY A 749 25.74 27.45 42.70
N GLY A 750 26.92 27.37 43.31
CA GLY A 750 28.20 27.08 42.62
C GLY A 750 28.72 28.20 41.73
N ALA A 751 28.11 29.38 41.80
CA ALA A 751 28.52 30.56 41.07
C ALA A 751 29.91 31.05 41.49
N MET A 752 30.54 31.80 40.60
CA MET A 752 31.78 32.51 40.84
C MET A 752 31.66 34.03 40.64
N GLY A 753 30.44 34.55 40.51
CA GLY A 753 30.16 35.97 40.27
C GLY A 753 30.33 36.40 38.82
N GLY A 754 30.47 35.44 37.91
CA GLY A 754 30.83 35.64 36.50
C GLY A 754 30.22 34.55 35.64
N GLU A 755 28.91 34.35 35.77
CA GLU A 755 28.21 33.22 35.16
C GLU A 755 28.07 33.40 33.64
N ALA A 756 28.30 34.63 33.13
CA ALA A 756 28.44 34.92 31.70
C ALA A 756 27.24 34.43 30.86
N GLY A 757 26.03 34.59 31.43
CA GLY A 757 24.76 34.22 30.82
C GLY A 757 24.25 32.82 31.18
N ARG A 758 25.03 31.97 31.86
CA ARG A 758 24.54 30.64 32.30
C ARG A 758 23.43 30.77 33.33
N PHE A 759 22.40 29.95 33.22
CA PHE A 759 21.31 29.97 34.20
C PHE A 759 21.74 29.48 35.58
N PHE A 760 21.20 30.17 36.59
CA PHE A 760 21.49 29.97 37.99
C PHE A 760 20.46 29.01 38.64
N PRO A 761 20.87 28.12 39.57
CA PRO A 761 22.25 27.90 40.04
C PRO A 761 23.10 27.10 39.05
N VAL A 762 24.36 27.48 38.83
CA VAL A 762 25.25 26.80 37.85
C VAL A 762 25.67 25.39 38.27
N ASP A 763 25.59 25.05 39.56
CA ASP A 763 25.89 23.71 40.09
C ASP A 763 24.71 22.72 40.04
N HIS A 764 23.57 23.09 39.46
CA HIS A 764 22.36 22.27 39.40
C HIS A 764 21.75 21.87 40.74
N SER A 765 22.07 22.60 41.82
CA SER A 765 21.45 22.36 43.13
C SER A 765 19.93 22.54 43.14
N ASN A 766 19.37 23.25 42.15
CA ASN A 766 17.94 23.35 41.87
C ASN A 766 17.70 23.38 40.34
N PRO A 767 16.50 23.02 39.85
CA PRO A 767 16.15 23.20 38.43
C PRO A 767 16.33 24.65 37.99
N ARG A 768 16.80 24.86 36.75
CA ARG A 768 17.23 26.19 36.25
C ARG A 768 16.23 26.82 35.30
N VAL A 769 15.54 25.99 34.51
CA VAL A 769 14.34 26.36 33.75
C VAL A 769 13.12 25.82 34.50
N LEU A 770 12.30 26.73 35.01
CA LEU A 770 11.15 26.41 35.84
C LEU A 770 9.85 26.57 35.06
N THR A 771 8.89 25.69 35.34
CA THR A 771 7.52 25.75 34.83
C THR A 771 6.51 25.79 35.96
N LEU A 772 5.24 26.08 35.68
CA LEU A 772 4.19 26.03 36.71
C LEU A 772 3.97 24.62 37.29
N ASP A 773 4.45 23.59 36.59
CA ASP A 773 4.43 22.18 37.03
C ASP A 773 5.67 21.79 37.86
N THR A 774 6.67 22.67 37.95
CA THR A 774 7.84 22.40 38.79
C THR A 774 7.40 22.27 40.26
N PRO A 775 7.79 21.18 40.96
CA PRO A 775 7.42 21.00 42.36
C PRO A 775 7.86 22.18 43.23
N ASP A 776 6.89 22.79 43.92
CA ASP A 776 7.10 23.99 44.74
C ASP A 776 7.83 25.13 43.99
N VAL A 777 7.44 25.37 42.73
CA VAL A 777 8.06 26.38 41.84
C VAL A 777 8.30 27.73 42.50
N THR A 778 7.39 28.20 43.37
CA THR A 778 7.56 29.46 44.11
C THR A 778 8.80 29.43 44.97
N ARG A 779 8.98 28.37 45.77
CA ARG A 779 10.14 28.19 46.65
C ARG A 779 11.42 27.99 45.85
N VAL A 780 11.35 27.29 44.73
CA VAL A 780 12.50 27.06 43.84
C VAL A 780 12.94 28.38 43.19
N LEU A 781 12.02 29.15 42.61
CA LEU A 781 12.34 30.44 42.01
C LEU A 781 12.88 31.43 43.05
N GLN A 782 12.32 31.43 44.27
CA GLN A 782 12.86 32.21 45.40
C GLN A 782 14.32 31.89 45.73
N ARG A 783 14.75 30.63 45.55
CA ARG A 783 16.15 30.24 45.70
C ARG A 783 16.99 30.67 44.51
N ASN A 784 16.47 30.56 43.30
CA ASN A 784 17.22 30.88 42.08
C ASN A 784 17.48 32.38 41.93
N VAL A 785 16.56 33.26 42.38
CA VAL A 785 16.81 34.72 42.38
C VAL A 785 17.72 35.20 43.51
N ALA A 786 18.03 34.33 44.49
CA ALA A 786 18.98 34.62 45.56
C ALA A 786 20.42 34.33 45.12
N VAL A 787 20.88 35.08 44.10
CA VAL A 787 22.14 34.84 43.37
C VAL A 787 23.41 35.15 44.17
N GLY A 788 23.28 35.82 45.31
CA GLY A 788 24.42 36.24 46.14
C GLY A 788 25.11 37.51 45.63
N GLN A 789 26.19 37.89 46.30
CA GLN A 789 26.88 39.16 46.12
C GLN A 789 28.35 38.89 45.80
N CYS A 790 28.62 38.67 44.53
CA CYS A 790 29.83 38.04 44.05
C CYS A 790 30.46 38.66 42.80
N ALA A 791 29.82 39.62 42.14
CA ALA A 791 30.37 40.33 40.99
C ALA A 791 30.93 41.70 41.39
N PHE A 792 31.81 42.24 40.54
CA PHE A 792 32.34 43.60 40.69
C PHE A 792 31.76 44.62 39.71
N VAL A 793 31.24 44.16 38.57
CA VAL A 793 30.72 45.00 37.49
C VAL A 793 29.42 44.40 36.99
N GLU A 794 28.40 45.23 36.86
CA GLU A 794 27.10 44.85 36.34
C GLU A 794 27.02 45.02 34.82
N GLN A 795 27.00 43.91 34.10
CA GLN A 795 26.90 43.89 32.64
C GLN A 795 25.69 43.05 32.23
N GLY A 796 24.51 43.53 32.61
CA GLY A 796 23.24 42.84 32.40
C GLY A 796 22.92 42.59 30.93
N PHE A 797 23.13 43.56 30.03
CA PHE A 797 22.83 43.35 28.61
C PHE A 797 23.75 42.32 27.95
N GLU A 798 25.04 42.30 28.29
CA GLU A 798 25.98 41.29 27.83
C GLU A 798 25.58 39.90 28.37
N ALA A 799 25.19 39.82 29.64
CA ALA A 799 24.76 38.57 30.25
C ALA A 799 23.47 38.04 29.61
N LEU A 800 22.49 38.92 29.36
CA LEU A 800 21.28 38.62 28.59
C LEU A 800 21.64 38.10 27.20
N GLN A 801 22.54 38.80 26.48
CA GLN A 801 22.91 38.43 25.13
C GLN A 801 23.52 37.04 25.06
N ARG A 802 24.46 36.74 25.98
CA ARG A 802 25.05 35.40 26.09
C ARG A 802 24.03 34.35 26.49
N ALA A 803 23.14 34.65 27.43
CA ALA A 803 22.16 33.70 27.95
C ALA A 803 21.23 33.15 26.87
N LEU A 804 20.88 33.98 25.87
CA LEU A 804 19.95 33.62 24.80
C LEU A 804 20.63 33.48 23.43
N SER A 805 21.96 33.34 23.38
CA SER A 805 22.71 33.09 22.15
C SER A 805 23.44 31.75 22.21
N PRO A 806 23.80 31.16 21.06
CA PRO A 806 24.70 30.03 21.01
C PRO A 806 26.06 30.40 21.65
N PRO A 807 26.75 29.45 22.32
CA PRO A 807 26.39 28.03 22.43
C PRO A 807 25.37 27.74 23.54
N LEU A 808 25.11 28.68 24.47
CA LEU A 808 24.30 28.41 25.65
C LEU A 808 22.87 27.99 25.31
N VAL A 809 22.23 28.67 24.36
CA VAL A 809 20.82 28.40 24.04
C VAL A 809 20.60 27.06 23.30
N ASP A 810 21.65 26.50 22.69
CA ASP A 810 21.54 25.31 21.82
C ASP A 810 22.11 24.04 22.44
N HIS A 811 22.88 24.16 23.53
CA HIS A 811 23.57 23.03 24.13
C HIS A 811 23.23 22.87 25.63
N PRO A 812 23.04 21.63 26.13
CA PRO A 812 22.83 21.38 27.55
C PRO A 812 24.05 21.76 28.40
N ASP A 813 25.27 21.68 27.85
CA ASP A 813 26.53 22.14 28.49
C ASP A 813 27.04 23.45 27.90
N ASP A 814 27.61 24.36 28.71
CA ASP A 814 28.41 25.49 28.23
C ASP A 814 29.80 25.00 27.83
N ALA A 815 30.10 25.03 26.52
CA ALA A 815 31.38 24.60 25.96
C ALA A 815 32.60 25.37 26.53
N ARG A 816 32.39 26.51 27.18
CA ARG A 816 33.45 27.31 27.82
C ARG A 816 33.84 26.77 29.19
N THR A 817 33.08 25.85 29.77
CA THR A 817 33.35 25.30 31.11
C THR A 817 33.33 23.78 31.12
N ALA A 818 33.87 23.19 32.19
CA ALA A 818 33.88 21.74 32.39
C ALA A 818 32.69 21.24 33.24
N ALA A 819 31.76 22.13 33.60
CA ALA A 819 30.62 21.76 34.42
C ALA A 819 29.55 21.08 33.54
N PRO A 820 29.05 19.89 33.93
CA PRO A 820 28.02 19.22 33.16
C PRO A 820 26.67 19.92 33.32
N ASP A 821 25.88 19.82 32.27
CA ASP A 821 24.55 20.36 32.03
C ASP A 821 24.45 21.88 32.26
N ASP A 822 25.52 22.68 32.30
CA ASP A 822 25.46 24.10 32.73
C ASP A 822 25.04 25.13 31.65
N GLY A 823 24.63 24.67 30.47
CA GLY A 823 24.08 25.46 29.37
C GLY A 823 22.63 25.91 29.59
N ASN A 824 21.98 26.50 28.57
CA ASN A 824 20.64 27.12 28.67
C ASN A 824 19.60 26.49 27.72
N ALA A 825 19.94 25.36 27.08
CA ALA A 825 19.05 24.67 26.16
C ALA A 825 17.67 24.37 26.77
N GLY A 826 16.63 24.57 25.97
CA GLY A 826 15.24 24.29 26.35
C GLY A 826 14.48 25.45 27.01
N PHE A 827 15.11 26.59 27.29
CA PHE A 827 14.42 27.77 27.82
C PHE A 827 13.60 28.52 26.75
N LEU A 828 14.26 28.95 25.67
CA LEU A 828 13.69 29.87 24.69
C LEU A 828 12.78 29.12 23.70
N ARG A 829 11.47 29.40 23.72
CA ARG A 829 10.48 28.73 22.86
C ARG A 829 10.02 29.63 21.72
N ALA A 830 10.13 29.16 20.48
CA ALA A 830 9.80 29.97 19.28
C ALA A 830 8.37 30.55 19.29
N SER A 831 7.39 29.87 19.89
CA SER A 831 5.99 30.31 19.96
C SER A 831 5.64 31.19 21.17
N ALA A 832 6.53 31.32 22.15
CA ALA A 832 6.28 32.07 23.38
C ALA A 832 6.66 33.55 23.25
N GLY A 833 6.02 34.42 24.03
CA GLY A 833 6.56 35.76 24.31
C GLY A 833 7.80 35.67 25.19
N LEU A 834 8.66 36.68 25.13
CA LEU A 834 9.87 36.80 25.94
C LEU A 834 9.77 38.07 26.78
N ALA A 835 9.82 37.93 28.11
CA ALA A 835 9.98 39.04 29.03
C ALA A 835 11.34 38.95 29.72
N VAL A 836 12.13 40.00 29.64
CA VAL A 836 13.40 40.11 30.37
C VAL A 836 13.21 41.09 31.51
N ILE A 837 13.66 40.72 32.72
CA ILE A 837 13.53 41.55 33.92
C ILE A 837 14.92 41.80 34.46
N PHE A 838 15.42 43.01 34.28
CA PHE A 838 16.64 43.47 34.93
C PHE A 838 16.32 43.90 36.35
N VAL A 839 17.17 43.52 37.30
CA VAL A 839 17.09 43.96 38.70
C VAL A 839 18.49 44.35 39.15
N GLY A 840 18.75 45.65 39.29
CA GLY A 840 20.06 46.18 39.67
C GLY A 840 19.94 47.53 40.35
N ASP A 841 20.91 47.89 41.18
CA ASP A 841 20.95 49.16 41.88
C ASP A 841 21.91 50.19 41.28
N GLU A 842 22.62 49.86 40.18
CA GLU A 842 23.31 50.83 39.32
C GLU A 842 22.93 50.71 37.83
N ASP A 843 23.70 51.36 36.94
CA ASP A 843 23.45 51.37 35.49
C ASP A 843 24.28 50.29 34.77
N ASP A 844 23.78 49.79 33.64
CA ASP A 844 24.44 48.73 32.88
C ASP A 844 25.80 49.15 32.29
N HIS A 845 26.85 48.36 32.54
CA HIS A 845 28.19 48.55 32.00
C HIS A 845 28.54 47.60 30.84
N SER A 846 27.53 47.07 30.13
CA SER A 846 27.75 46.24 28.94
C SER A 846 28.28 47.09 27.77
N PRO A 847 29.13 46.55 26.90
CA PRO A 847 29.67 47.28 25.75
C PRO A 847 28.57 47.65 24.74
N GLY A 848 28.72 48.73 23.97
CA GLY A 848 27.77 49.09 22.91
C GLY A 848 26.52 49.86 23.36
N GLU A 849 25.69 50.21 22.38
CA GLU A 849 24.50 51.05 22.57
C GLU A 849 23.26 50.22 22.95
N VAL A 850 22.34 50.81 23.71
CA VAL A 850 21.09 50.14 24.13
C VAL A 850 20.27 49.66 22.93
N SER A 851 20.29 50.42 21.82
CA SER A 851 19.60 50.06 20.57
C SER A 851 20.07 48.74 19.98
N ASP A 852 21.33 48.37 20.18
CA ASP A 852 21.91 47.16 19.58
C ASP A 852 21.35 45.92 20.27
N TYR A 853 21.30 45.95 21.61
CA TYR A 853 20.70 44.89 22.41
C TYR A 853 19.20 44.77 22.19
N VAL A 854 18.49 45.91 22.10
CA VAL A 854 17.04 45.90 21.81
C VAL A 854 16.77 45.30 20.42
N SER A 855 17.56 45.69 19.41
CA SER A 855 17.42 45.17 18.05
C SER A 855 17.73 43.68 17.97
N TRP A 856 18.78 43.23 18.65
CA TRP A 856 19.14 41.81 18.76
C TRP A 856 18.03 41.00 19.47
N LEU A 857 17.54 41.48 20.62
CA LEU A 857 16.51 40.79 21.41
C LEU A 857 15.19 40.66 20.63
N ARG A 858 14.83 41.67 19.84
CA ARG A 858 13.68 41.62 18.91
C ARG A 858 13.90 40.61 17.80
N GLY A 859 15.14 40.48 17.31
CA GLY A 859 15.52 39.48 16.32
C GLY A 859 15.19 38.04 16.76
N LEU A 860 15.32 37.71 18.05
CA LEU A 860 15.07 36.35 18.56
C LEU A 860 13.63 35.85 18.36
N LYS A 861 12.65 36.75 18.26
CA LYS A 861 11.23 36.40 18.05
C LYS A 861 10.69 36.93 16.70
N GLY A 862 11.57 37.41 15.83
CA GLY A 862 11.27 37.96 14.50
C GLY A 862 11.22 39.49 14.47
N ARG A 863 11.91 40.11 13.49
CA ARG A 863 12.01 41.59 13.34
C ARG A 863 10.66 42.28 13.11
N SER A 864 9.69 41.59 12.51
CA SER A 864 8.30 42.06 12.32
C SER A 864 7.43 41.92 13.57
N GLN A 865 7.95 41.36 14.67
CA GLN A 865 7.18 41.09 15.89
C GLN A 865 7.86 41.72 17.14
N PRO A 866 8.20 43.02 17.12
CA PRO A 866 9.04 43.67 18.13
C PRO A 866 8.42 43.69 19.54
N SER A 867 7.10 43.50 19.64
CA SER A 867 6.30 43.40 20.86
C SER A 867 6.39 42.03 21.55
N ARG A 868 7.02 41.03 20.91
CA ARG A 868 7.20 39.69 21.48
C ARG A 868 8.37 39.58 22.44
N SER A 869 9.25 40.57 22.47
CA SER A 869 10.38 40.64 23.38
C SER A 869 10.33 41.97 24.13
N VAL A 870 9.97 41.94 25.42
CA VAL A 870 9.79 43.14 26.24
C VAL A 870 10.78 43.15 27.39
N ILE A 871 11.46 44.27 27.60
CA ILE A 871 12.38 44.48 28.72
C ILE A 871 11.65 45.26 29.81
N TYR A 872 11.72 44.75 31.02
CA TYR A 872 11.31 45.41 32.24
C TYR A 872 12.53 45.63 33.13
N ALA A 873 12.48 46.65 33.96
CA ALA A 873 13.58 46.96 34.87
C ALA A 873 13.06 47.30 36.27
N ILE A 874 13.74 46.77 37.28
CA ILE A 874 13.74 47.29 38.64
C ILE A 874 15.12 47.90 38.82
N ALA A 875 15.22 49.21 38.63
CA ALA A 875 16.49 49.94 38.48
C ALA A 875 16.36 51.36 39.04
N PRO A 876 17.47 52.11 39.23
CA PRO A 876 17.40 53.53 39.58
C PRO A 876 16.55 54.32 38.57
N ASP A 877 15.64 55.17 39.07
CA ASP A 877 14.74 55.99 38.25
C ASP A 877 14.90 57.50 38.54
N GLY A 878 16.04 57.87 39.15
CA GLY A 878 16.32 59.22 39.63
C GLY A 878 15.91 59.50 41.08
N GLN A 879 15.28 58.53 41.79
CA GLN A 879 15.11 58.59 43.25
C GLN A 879 16.35 58.02 43.96
N SER A 880 16.89 58.75 44.95
CA SER A 880 18.05 58.30 45.72
C SER A 880 17.63 57.52 46.98
N CYS A 881 18.10 56.29 47.15
CA CYS A 881 18.11 55.53 48.41
C CYS A 881 19.55 55.09 48.73
N GLY A 882 19.77 54.45 49.90
CA GLY A 882 21.11 54.21 50.45
C GLY A 882 22.04 53.35 49.58
N THR A 883 21.48 52.54 48.68
CA THR A 883 22.19 51.57 47.83
C THR A 883 22.15 51.94 46.34
N ALA A 884 21.28 52.84 45.90
CA ALA A 884 21.16 53.20 44.48
C ALA A 884 22.35 54.06 44.00
N GLY A 885 23.12 53.53 43.06
CA GLY A 885 24.21 54.20 42.35
C GLY A 885 23.80 54.65 40.93
N GLY A 886 24.27 55.82 40.48
CA GLY A 886 24.01 56.30 39.11
C GLY A 886 22.54 56.63 38.79
N ASP A 887 22.28 56.91 37.51
CA ASP A 887 20.96 57.37 37.01
C ASP A 887 20.10 56.23 36.39
N GLY A 888 20.60 54.98 36.32
CA GLY A 888 19.87 53.80 35.79
C GLY A 888 19.38 53.94 34.35
N THR A 889 20.05 54.78 33.55
CA THR A 889 19.53 55.30 32.29
C THR A 889 19.38 54.25 31.21
N ARG A 890 20.27 53.26 31.15
CA ARG A 890 20.31 52.29 30.04
C ARG A 890 19.21 51.25 30.16
N TYR A 891 18.96 50.72 31.36
CA TYR A 891 17.82 49.81 31.58
C TYR A 891 16.49 50.51 31.34
N ALA A 892 16.36 51.78 31.77
CA ALA A 892 15.17 52.58 31.52
C ALA A 892 14.95 52.85 30.02
N GLU A 893 16.02 53.18 29.28
CA GLU A 893 15.98 53.34 27.84
C GLU A 893 15.56 52.04 27.13
N ALA A 894 16.10 50.88 27.54
CA ALA A 894 15.77 49.59 26.96
C ALA A 894 14.29 49.20 27.21
N ALA A 895 13.81 49.43 28.43
CA ALA A 895 12.40 49.21 28.78
C ALA A 895 11.49 50.11 27.95
N ALA A 896 11.80 51.41 27.82
CA ALA A 896 11.04 52.35 27.00
C ALA A 896 11.03 51.94 25.52
N LYS A 897 12.19 51.57 24.96
CA LYS A 897 12.31 51.14 23.55
C LYS A 897 11.55 49.86 23.24
N THR A 898 11.37 48.97 24.22
CA THR A 898 10.65 47.69 24.05
C THR A 898 9.19 47.73 24.52
N GLY A 899 8.73 48.85 25.08
CA GLY A 899 7.35 49.02 25.58
C GLY A 899 7.10 48.41 26.97
N GLY A 900 8.17 48.15 27.73
CA GLY A 900 8.08 47.68 29.12
C GLY A 900 7.99 48.81 30.14
N GLU A 901 8.15 48.45 31.41
CA GLU A 901 7.99 49.34 32.56
C GLU A 901 9.25 49.33 33.43
N VAL A 902 9.50 50.46 34.10
CA VAL A 902 10.57 50.62 35.09
C VAL A 902 9.95 50.84 36.46
N LEU A 903 10.36 50.06 37.46
CA LEU A 903 10.09 50.33 38.87
C LEU A 903 11.39 50.81 39.52
N SER A 904 11.30 51.86 40.34
CA SER A 904 12.43 52.30 41.15
C SER A 904 12.96 51.15 42.01
N ILE A 905 14.26 50.89 41.96
CA ILE A 905 14.95 49.95 42.87
C ILE A 905 14.72 50.33 44.34
N CYS A 906 14.49 51.62 44.62
CA CYS A 906 14.18 52.13 45.95
C CYS A 906 12.76 51.83 46.46
N ALA A 907 11.90 51.19 45.66
CA ALA A 907 10.56 50.82 46.08
C ALA A 907 10.59 49.85 47.28
N GLY A 908 9.68 50.06 48.24
CA GLY A 908 9.57 49.20 49.43
C GLY A 908 9.01 47.80 49.16
N ASP A 909 8.38 47.57 48.00
CA ASP A 909 7.81 46.29 47.57
C ASP A 909 7.82 46.19 46.03
N TYR A 910 8.37 45.10 45.49
CA TYR A 910 8.43 44.82 44.06
C TYR A 910 7.24 43.97 43.55
N GLY A 911 6.44 43.41 44.46
CA GLY A 911 5.31 42.54 44.14
C GLY A 911 4.29 43.13 43.14
N PRO A 912 3.87 44.41 43.29
CA PRO A 912 2.91 45.03 42.37
C PRO A 912 3.42 45.09 40.92
N MET A 913 4.70 45.40 40.71
CA MET A 913 5.31 45.44 39.38
C MET A 913 5.39 44.05 38.75
N LEU A 914 5.87 43.05 39.51
CA LEU A 914 5.93 41.67 39.00
C LEU A 914 4.54 41.08 38.72
N ALA A 915 3.50 41.50 39.47
CA ALA A 915 2.11 41.15 39.17
C ALA A 915 1.57 41.89 37.92
N SER A 916 1.94 43.17 37.72
CA SER A 916 1.61 43.95 36.52
C SER A 916 2.28 43.40 35.25
N LEU A 917 3.51 42.92 35.38
CA LEU A 917 4.26 42.27 34.29
C LEU A 917 3.51 41.03 33.79
N ALA A 918 3.04 40.19 34.70
CA ALA A 918 2.14 39.09 34.36
C ALA A 918 0.82 39.58 33.72
N GLY A 919 0.45 40.82 33.98
CA GLY A 919 -0.65 41.53 33.34
C GLY A 919 -0.44 41.77 31.85
N LYS A 920 0.73 42.31 31.49
CA LYS A 920 1.03 42.86 30.15
C LYS A 920 1.79 41.90 29.25
N ALA A 921 2.73 41.14 29.80
CA ALA A 921 3.51 40.16 29.04
C ALA A 921 2.65 38.95 28.60
N PHE A 922 1.51 38.71 29.25
CA PHE A 922 0.65 37.53 29.07
C PHE A 922 -0.67 37.85 28.31
N SER A 923 -0.68 38.87 27.44
CA SER A 923 -1.89 39.29 26.71
C SER A 923 -1.72 39.15 25.18
N PRO A 924 -2.80 38.80 24.45
CA PRO A 924 -2.80 38.80 22.99
C PRO A 924 -2.44 40.17 22.42
N GLN A 925 -1.83 40.20 21.23
CA GLN A 925 -1.47 41.45 20.56
C GLN A 925 -2.62 41.96 19.70
N ARG A 926 -2.77 43.29 19.64
CA ARG A 926 -3.67 43.98 18.70
C ARG A 926 -2.95 44.80 17.65
N THR A 927 -1.68 45.10 17.88
CA THR A 927 -0.89 45.98 17.01
C THR A 927 0.28 45.22 16.40
N PHE A 928 0.44 45.33 15.09
CA PHE A 928 1.45 44.61 14.31
C PHE A 928 2.21 45.61 13.44
N ALA A 929 3.48 45.87 13.78
CA ALA A 929 4.32 46.84 13.10
C ALA A 929 4.75 46.30 11.72
N LEU A 930 4.55 47.11 10.68
CA LEU A 930 4.95 46.78 9.32
C LEU A 930 6.45 47.02 9.11
N SER A 931 7.09 46.19 8.29
CA SER A 931 8.51 46.30 7.94
C SER A 931 8.80 47.48 7.00
N SER A 932 7.79 48.04 6.34
CA SER A 932 7.89 49.20 5.46
C SER A 932 6.58 49.99 5.44
N VAL A 933 6.65 51.25 5.02
CA VAL A 933 5.46 52.09 4.89
C VAL A 933 4.64 51.63 3.66
N PRO A 934 3.36 51.25 3.83
CA PRO A 934 2.52 50.82 2.73
C PRO A 934 2.07 52.00 1.86
N GLN A 935 2.09 51.80 0.54
CA GLN A 935 1.51 52.72 -0.43
C GLN A 935 0.00 52.81 -0.16
N PRO A 936 -0.56 54.04 -0.07
CA PRO A 936 -1.97 54.22 0.24
C PRO A 936 -2.88 53.38 -0.66
N GLY A 937 -3.76 52.59 -0.03
CA GLY A 937 -4.72 51.72 -0.71
C GLY A 937 -4.22 50.35 -1.13
N THR A 938 -2.96 50.00 -0.82
CA THR A 938 -2.38 48.68 -1.18
C THR A 938 -2.32 47.68 -0.02
N LEU A 939 -2.51 48.15 1.22
CA LEU A 939 -2.48 47.30 2.41
C LEU A 939 -3.71 46.41 2.54
N GLN A 940 -3.47 45.11 2.44
CA GLN A 940 -4.43 44.04 2.68
C GLN A 940 -3.97 43.23 3.89
N VAL A 941 -4.89 42.89 4.78
CA VAL A 941 -4.61 42.10 5.98
C VAL A 941 -5.37 40.78 5.90
N PHE A 942 -4.69 39.68 6.17
CA PHE A 942 -5.24 38.33 6.20
C PHE A 942 -5.05 37.75 7.60
N VAL A 943 -5.96 36.85 8.00
CA VAL A 943 -5.85 36.04 9.23
C VAL A 943 -6.12 34.59 8.82
N ASP A 944 -5.16 33.71 9.06
CA ASP A 944 -5.14 32.30 8.62
C ASP A 944 -5.42 32.14 7.12
N GLY A 945 -4.83 33.03 6.31
CA GLY A 945 -5.00 33.07 4.86
C GLY A 945 -6.33 33.66 4.37
N VAL A 946 -7.22 34.10 5.26
CA VAL A 946 -8.50 34.74 4.91
C VAL A 946 -8.36 36.26 4.96
N GLU A 947 -8.61 36.94 3.86
CA GLU A 947 -8.56 38.42 3.78
C GLU A 947 -9.62 39.05 4.71
N GLN A 948 -9.18 40.01 5.51
CA GLN A 948 -10.01 40.75 6.45
C GLN A 948 -10.50 42.05 5.80
N GLY A 949 -11.76 42.08 5.37
CA GLY A 949 -12.40 43.28 4.80
C GLY A 949 -12.68 44.42 5.80
N GLY A 950 -12.38 44.24 7.09
CA GLY A 950 -12.58 45.20 8.18
C GLY A 950 -12.16 44.62 9.54
N GLY A 951 -12.41 45.34 10.64
CA GLY A 951 -12.00 44.89 11.99
C GLY A 951 -10.55 45.22 12.35
N TRP A 952 -9.89 46.04 11.53
CA TRP A 952 -8.54 46.55 11.71
C TRP A 952 -8.39 47.93 11.06
N GLY A 953 -7.38 48.69 11.46
CA GLY A 953 -6.98 49.96 10.88
C GLY A 953 -5.45 50.08 10.76
N TYR A 954 -4.98 51.04 9.97
CA TYR A 954 -3.55 51.35 9.83
C TYR A 954 -3.22 52.65 10.58
N ASP A 955 -2.27 52.56 11.52
CA ASP A 955 -1.70 53.69 12.25
C ASP A 955 -0.39 54.10 11.58
N GLY A 956 -0.48 55.14 10.72
CA GLY A 956 0.65 55.66 9.97
C GLY A 956 1.71 56.38 10.80
N ALA A 957 1.40 56.80 12.04
CA ALA A 957 2.40 57.45 12.91
C ALA A 957 3.43 56.46 13.45
N HIS A 958 3.00 55.21 13.66
CA HIS A 958 3.83 54.12 14.19
C HIS A 958 4.08 53.00 13.18
N ASN A 959 3.64 53.18 11.92
CA ASN A 959 3.71 52.19 10.84
C ASN A 959 3.21 50.80 11.25
N GLN A 960 1.96 50.69 11.72
CA GLN A 960 1.42 49.44 12.25
C GLN A 960 -0.05 49.20 11.91
N ILE A 961 -0.44 47.93 11.83
CA ILE A 961 -1.84 47.48 11.79
C ILE A 961 -2.36 47.46 13.22
N VAL A 962 -3.61 47.86 13.43
CA VAL A 962 -4.30 47.84 14.73
C VAL A 962 -5.62 47.11 14.56
N PHE A 963 -5.80 45.95 15.18
CA PHE A 963 -7.07 45.22 15.20
C PHE A 963 -8.04 45.76 16.26
N ASP A 964 -9.33 45.79 15.94
CA ASP A 964 -10.40 46.19 16.86
C ASP A 964 -10.59 45.16 18.00
N ALA A 965 -10.33 43.89 17.70
CA ALA A 965 -10.38 42.75 18.63
C ALA A 965 -9.13 41.88 18.48
N ASP A 966 -8.77 41.13 19.53
CA ASP A 966 -7.60 40.27 19.52
C ASP A 966 -7.73 39.17 18.45
N PRO A 967 -6.78 39.05 17.50
CA PRO A 967 -6.73 37.89 16.62
C PRO A 967 -6.62 36.59 17.41
N PRO A 968 -7.09 35.44 16.89
CA PRO A 968 -7.01 34.15 17.59
C PRO A 968 -5.56 33.76 17.89
N ALA A 969 -5.30 33.19 19.06
CA ALA A 969 -3.97 32.68 19.42
C ALA A 969 -3.44 31.69 18.38
N GLY A 970 -2.20 31.87 17.93
CA GLY A 970 -1.58 31.04 16.90
C GLY A 970 -2.01 31.36 15.47
N ALA A 971 -2.97 32.28 15.27
CA ALA A 971 -3.39 32.68 13.93
C ALA A 971 -2.25 33.35 13.17
N GLN A 972 -2.08 33.00 11.91
CA GLN A 972 -1.13 33.65 11.02
C GLN A 972 -1.78 34.93 10.48
N ILE A 973 -1.22 36.07 10.85
CA ILE A 973 -1.64 37.37 10.32
C ILE A 973 -0.68 37.71 9.20
N GLU A 974 -1.22 38.08 8.05
CA GLU A 974 -0.40 38.45 6.90
C GLU A 974 -0.82 39.83 6.43
N ALA A 975 0.15 40.71 6.18
CA ALA A 975 -0.08 42.03 5.63
C ALA A 975 0.64 42.13 4.30
N ARG A 976 -0.13 42.18 3.22
CA ARG A 976 0.38 42.38 1.86
C ARG A 976 0.19 43.84 1.49
N TYR A 977 1.25 44.47 1.02
CA TYR A 977 1.19 45.85 0.57
C TYR A 977 2.31 46.15 -0.40
N GLN A 978 2.16 47.24 -1.13
CA GLN A 978 3.25 47.77 -1.93
C GLN A 978 4.02 48.80 -1.10
N LYS A 979 5.34 48.73 -1.07
CA LYS A 979 6.16 49.72 -0.36
C LYS A 979 6.11 51.10 -1.05
N THR A 980 5.99 52.20 -0.28
CA THR A 980 6.19 53.58 -0.78
C THR A 980 7.67 53.85 -1.09
N CYS A 981 7.94 54.63 -2.14
CA CYS A 981 9.30 54.98 -2.59
C CYS A 981 9.84 56.30 -2.02
N ASP A 982 9.20 56.86 -0.97
CA ASP A 982 9.49 58.20 -0.46
C ASP A 982 10.72 58.26 0.46
#